data_AF-A0A2G5F1Q4-F1
#
_entry.id   AF-A0A2G5F1Q4-F1
#
_cell.length_a   1.000
_cell.length_b   1.000
_cell.length_c   1.000
_cell.angle_alpha   90.00
_cell.angle_beta   90.00
_cell.angle_gamma   90.00
#
_symmetry.space_group_name_H-M   'P 1'
#
loop_
_entity.id
_entity.type
_entity.pdbx_description
1 polymer ?
#
loop_
_entity_poly.entity_id
_entity_poly.type
_entity_poly.pdbx_seq_one_letter_code
_entity_poly.pdbx_strand_id
1 'polypeptide(L)'
;NNYNEVYSNNRRINNFIKAGNFDSALQLFEEMPTHDAVSFNLMITAHGRNGYLQEGFNFYKNMVSIGIKETPFTFSSVLSICSDLGFYQEGNQVHCRAFLLGFDLDLFVGSALVNLYMQSRFISAALQLFDKLPERNVATWNLILRGFCGLGCSDELLDFFLKMKLDGVEPNEVTLSYVIHGCSVGQFLNQGKQLHCHVFKLGWVESNMFVANALVDFYSSCGSLIDARNSFECIPPEDVISWNSIIYVFANHGLSLEAIGLFGRMQSWGKKPSIRSFVGFLNLSSETQNVRFGEQIHASVLKLGFNQFGNHVQSALIDMYGKCSKIENSVALFENIPERSIECCNSLMTSLLHCGIVEDVIELFGLMIDEGVGLDHVTFSTTLKALSLSVSASLVSCEVIHCCAIRSGFESDIVVSCSLIDAYSRSGHIKLSSQIFERILDPNLICFTSLITGYARCGMGKEGLEMFKLLIERGLKPDQITFLSVLTGCSHLGLVKEGLSTFELMKTVYRIHPDQRHYSCMVDLLGRAGLLKEAEELLKLPELKGDSVLWSSLLLSCRIHRNKEVGNRAAEALMKLQPNDPAAYVQASGFYSDIGDVETSMKIREMKMLMKLRKELGFMLVLSHAVGDNSIYDEMFMFEEFEELHIEEEFLEIPHWTSQHGSKVLVNVDGFGAVGDGISDDTQAFLSAWDKACSTPKAVFLVPEKRRYLLKPATFKGPCADKLIIQIDGTIVAPDDPKNWDPQNPRSWLRFSKLTGVSFQGAGVIDGSGGKWWDSSCKKNKSNPCIEAPTALTIQASSAVRVKGLTIQNSQQMHFVITNSDSVRILNVKISAPGTSPNTDGIHITKSTNVVIQDCKIGTGDDCISIVNGSSGIKMKNIYCGPGHGISIGSLGKDNSTGIVTKVVLDNALLKETTNGLRIKTWQGGSGYVRAVRFQNVRVENIANPIIIDQFYCDSPKSCRNQTSAVEISQIMFQNISGTTKSAEAMKFACSDTVPCNKIVLSNINLEKEDGTAETYCNSATGFGFGYVHPSADCLQSSDKDTHSDQTEDVKILRPSQDDPIHTEL
;
A
#
# COMPACT_ATOMS: atom_id res chain seq x y z
N ASN A 1 63.87 -2.00 46.89
CA ASN A 1 63.87 -1.32 45.58
C ASN A 1 62.63 -1.62 44.73
N ASN A 2 62.18 -2.86 44.59
CA ASN A 2 61.01 -3.19 43.74
C ASN A 2 59.67 -2.49 44.10
N TYR A 3 59.37 -2.22 45.38
CA TYR A 3 58.12 -1.55 45.78
C TYR A 3 57.99 -0.10 45.25
N ASN A 4 59.10 0.66 45.20
CA ASN A 4 59.09 2.01 44.67
C ASN A 4 58.95 2.03 43.14
N GLU A 5 59.39 0.96 42.48
CA GLU A 5 59.31 0.80 41.04
C GLU A 5 57.88 0.46 40.59
N VAL A 6 57.21 -0.49 41.26
CA VAL A 6 55.79 -0.82 41.01
C VAL A 6 54.90 0.39 41.26
N TYR A 7 55.11 1.13 42.36
CA TYR A 7 54.35 2.35 42.65
C TYR A 7 54.55 3.44 41.59
N SER A 8 55.79 3.66 41.13
CA SER A 8 56.11 4.62 40.07
C SER A 8 55.47 4.24 38.74
N ASN A 9 55.52 2.96 38.36
CA ASN A 9 54.91 2.45 37.14
C ASN A 9 53.37 2.52 37.19
N ASN A 10 52.75 2.17 38.33
CA ASN A 10 51.31 2.34 38.55
C ASN A 10 50.87 3.81 38.37
N ARG A 11 51.68 4.77 38.82
CA ARG A 11 51.41 6.21 38.61
C ARG A 11 51.50 6.60 37.14
N ARG A 12 52.46 6.05 36.39
CA ARG A 12 52.61 6.28 34.94
C ARG A 12 51.45 5.67 34.16
N ILE A 13 51.05 4.43 34.48
CA ILE A 13 49.86 3.77 33.91
C ILE A 13 48.62 4.65 34.11
N ASN A 14 48.37 5.11 35.34
CA ASN A 14 47.23 5.99 35.63
C ASN A 14 47.28 7.32 34.85
N ASN A 15 48.47 7.89 34.64
CA ASN A 15 48.62 9.10 33.83
C ASN A 15 48.34 8.85 32.35
N PHE A 16 48.79 7.73 31.79
CA PHE A 16 48.47 7.34 30.41
C PHE A 16 46.97 7.13 30.22
N ILE A 17 46.31 6.44 31.16
CA ILE A 17 44.85 6.26 31.17
C ILE A 17 44.12 7.62 31.19
N LYS A 18 44.53 8.55 32.06
CA LYS A 18 43.94 9.89 32.14
C LYS A 18 44.15 10.73 30.87
N ALA A 19 45.25 10.50 30.15
CA ALA A 19 45.54 11.16 28.89
C ALA A 19 44.85 10.51 27.67
N GLY A 20 44.09 9.43 27.88
CA GLY A 20 43.42 8.67 26.80
C GLY A 20 44.37 7.80 25.96
N ASN A 21 45.63 7.63 26.38
CA ASN A 21 46.61 6.80 25.68
C ASN A 21 46.63 5.39 26.29
N PHE A 22 45.62 4.59 25.91
CA PHE A 22 45.39 3.27 26.48
C PHE A 22 46.48 2.25 26.08
N ASP A 23 46.93 2.28 24.83
CA ASP A 23 47.94 1.33 24.32
C ASP A 23 49.27 1.45 25.07
N SER A 24 49.69 2.69 25.38
CA SER A 24 50.90 2.92 26.17
C SER A 24 50.75 2.48 27.64
N ALA A 25 49.53 2.51 28.17
CA ALA A 25 49.24 2.00 29.52
C ALA A 25 49.31 0.47 29.56
N LEU A 26 48.74 -0.20 28.55
CA LEU A 26 48.76 -1.66 28.41
C LEU A 26 50.19 -2.17 28.19
N GLN A 27 50.95 -1.54 27.29
CA GLN A 27 52.35 -1.89 27.05
C GLN A 27 53.20 -1.77 28.32
N LEU A 28 53.06 -0.66 29.06
CA LEU A 28 53.80 -0.48 30.31
C LEU A 28 53.39 -1.51 31.38
N PHE A 29 52.11 -1.91 31.41
CA PHE A 29 51.65 -2.98 32.29
C PHE A 29 52.30 -4.33 31.92
N GLU A 30 52.38 -4.67 30.64
CA GLU A 30 53.00 -5.93 30.18
C GLU A 30 54.52 -5.99 30.42
N GLU A 31 55.20 -4.85 30.31
CA GLU A 31 56.65 -4.74 30.55
C GLU A 31 57.03 -4.81 32.05
N MET A 32 56.06 -4.69 32.97
CA MET A 32 56.33 -4.76 34.40
C MET A 32 56.66 -6.19 34.86
N PRO A 33 57.77 -6.41 35.59
CA PRO A 33 58.17 -7.74 36.05
C PRO A 33 57.34 -8.26 37.23
N THR A 34 56.67 -7.36 37.95
CA THR A 34 55.81 -7.70 39.10
C THR A 34 54.61 -6.77 39.13
N HIS A 35 53.42 -7.33 39.32
CA HIS A 35 52.16 -6.60 39.43
C HIS A 35 51.57 -6.75 40.83
N ASP A 36 50.95 -5.68 41.33
CA ASP A 36 50.18 -5.72 42.57
C ASP A 36 48.67 -5.53 42.28
N ALA A 37 47.85 -5.59 43.34
CA ALA A 37 46.41 -5.38 43.19
C ALA A 37 46.07 -4.03 42.55
N VAL A 38 46.89 -3.00 42.78
CA VAL A 38 46.68 -1.66 42.20
C VAL A 38 46.95 -1.66 40.70
N SER A 39 48.00 -2.34 40.22
CA SER A 39 48.29 -2.51 38.80
C SER A 39 47.09 -3.12 38.07
N PHE A 40 46.53 -4.22 38.59
CA PHE A 40 45.38 -4.88 37.98
C PHE A 40 44.11 -4.03 38.07
N ASN A 41 43.83 -3.41 39.21
CA ASN A 41 42.64 -2.57 39.39
C ASN A 41 42.63 -1.36 38.43
N LEU A 42 43.81 -0.80 38.10
CA LEU A 42 43.94 0.25 37.08
C LEU A 42 43.53 -0.25 35.69
N MET A 43 44.00 -1.44 35.28
CA MET A 43 43.66 -2.02 33.98
C MET A 43 42.18 -2.43 33.89
N ILE A 44 41.65 -3.06 34.95
CA ILE A 44 40.23 -3.41 35.09
C ILE A 44 39.36 -2.15 34.91
N THR A 45 39.61 -1.12 35.71
CA THR A 45 38.83 0.13 35.66
C THR A 45 38.95 0.84 34.31
N ALA A 46 40.14 0.83 33.71
CA ALA A 46 40.38 1.49 32.44
C ALA A 46 39.73 0.77 31.25
N HIS A 47 39.72 -0.57 31.25
CA HIS A 47 38.95 -1.34 30.28
C HIS A 47 37.44 -1.12 30.44
N GLY A 48 36.95 -1.10 31.68
CA GLY A 48 35.55 -0.79 31.99
C GLY A 48 35.11 0.58 31.44
N ARG A 49 35.91 1.64 31.66
CA ARG A 49 35.60 2.99 31.16
C ARG A 49 35.59 3.11 29.63
N ASN A 50 36.27 2.22 28.93
CA ASN A 50 36.36 2.23 27.48
C ASN A 50 35.41 1.21 26.81
N GLY A 51 34.54 0.53 27.59
CA GLY A 51 33.55 -0.42 27.07
C GLY A 51 34.10 -1.82 26.76
N TYR A 52 35.37 -2.11 27.06
CA TYR A 52 36.00 -3.42 26.87
C TYR A 52 35.76 -4.32 28.10
N LEU A 53 34.49 -4.65 28.33
CA LEU A 53 34.04 -5.28 29.58
C LEU A 53 34.62 -6.70 29.77
N GLN A 54 34.70 -7.47 28.68
CA GLN A 54 35.21 -8.84 28.71
C GLN A 54 36.70 -8.89 29.05
N GLU A 55 37.48 -8.00 28.44
CA GLU A 55 38.91 -7.83 28.66
C GLU A 55 39.17 -7.40 30.09
N GLY A 56 38.41 -6.42 30.60
CA GLY A 56 38.46 -6.00 32.00
C GLY A 56 38.19 -7.16 32.97
N PHE A 57 37.20 -8.00 32.69
CA PHE A 57 36.91 -9.19 33.49
C PHE A 57 38.02 -10.26 33.38
N ASN A 58 38.66 -10.39 32.22
CA ASN A 58 39.79 -11.30 32.03
C ASN A 58 41.01 -10.88 32.85
N PHE A 59 41.28 -9.58 33.01
CA PHE A 59 42.32 -9.08 33.93
C PHE A 59 42.02 -9.46 35.39
N TYR A 60 40.76 -9.44 35.80
CA TYR A 60 40.37 -9.93 37.13
C TYR A 60 40.60 -11.43 37.28
N LYS A 61 40.17 -12.24 36.30
CA LYS A 61 40.45 -13.69 36.30
C LYS A 61 41.95 -13.97 36.39
N ASN A 62 42.76 -13.23 35.65
CA ASN A 62 44.22 -13.34 35.68
C ASN A 62 44.76 -13.04 37.07
N MET A 63 44.42 -11.88 37.64
CA MET A 63 44.80 -11.47 39.00
C MET A 63 44.53 -12.56 40.05
N VAL A 64 43.33 -13.17 39.99
CA VAL A 64 42.94 -14.25 40.90
C VAL A 64 43.72 -15.54 40.64
N SER A 65 43.97 -15.88 39.37
CA SER A 65 44.70 -17.10 38.99
C SER A 65 46.17 -17.11 39.42
N ILE A 66 46.81 -15.93 39.48
CA ILE A 66 48.19 -15.77 39.96
C ILE A 66 48.29 -15.56 41.48
N GLY A 67 47.16 -15.64 42.19
CA GLY A 67 47.11 -15.62 43.66
C GLY A 67 47.24 -14.25 44.31
N ILE A 68 47.04 -13.14 43.57
CA ILE A 68 46.99 -11.80 44.18
C ILE A 68 45.66 -11.65 44.91
N LYS A 69 45.72 -11.31 46.20
CA LYS A 69 44.53 -11.14 47.04
C LYS A 69 43.70 -9.93 46.60
N GLU A 70 42.39 -10.15 46.50
CA GLU A 70 41.41 -9.12 46.22
C GLU A 70 41.27 -8.16 47.40
N THR A 71 40.95 -6.91 47.07
CA THR A 71 40.68 -5.84 48.03
C THR A 71 39.26 -5.30 47.82
N PRO A 72 38.70 -4.52 48.75
CA PRO A 72 37.43 -3.81 48.53
C PRO A 72 37.42 -2.99 47.22
N PHE A 73 38.55 -2.37 46.88
CA PHE A 73 38.71 -1.63 45.63
C PHE A 73 38.69 -2.56 44.40
N THR A 74 39.29 -3.75 44.49
CA THR A 74 39.21 -4.76 43.42
C THR A 74 37.77 -5.17 43.15
N PHE A 75 37.02 -5.48 44.21
CA PHE A 75 35.59 -5.83 44.08
C PHE A 75 34.78 -4.67 43.50
N SER A 76 34.98 -3.44 43.98
CA SER A 76 34.31 -2.24 43.46
C SER A 76 34.61 -2.03 41.96
N SER A 77 35.87 -2.13 41.54
CA SER A 77 36.28 -2.00 40.13
C SER A 77 35.65 -3.07 39.24
N VAL A 78 35.65 -4.33 39.66
CA VAL A 78 35.09 -5.43 38.86
C VAL A 78 33.57 -5.36 38.80
N LEU A 79 32.91 -5.08 39.93
CA LEU A 79 31.46 -4.94 39.99
C LEU A 79 30.96 -3.76 39.14
N SER A 80 31.76 -2.70 39.00
CA SER A 80 31.43 -1.57 38.11
C SER A 80 31.40 -1.95 36.62
N ILE A 81 32.16 -2.97 36.22
CA ILE A 81 32.12 -3.54 34.86
C ILE A 81 30.93 -4.50 34.75
N CYS A 82 30.69 -5.30 35.79
CA CYS A 82 29.58 -6.25 35.81
C CYS A 82 28.20 -5.58 35.88
N SER A 83 28.12 -4.30 36.26
CA SER A 83 26.86 -3.55 36.31
C SER A 83 26.27 -3.18 34.94
N ASP A 84 27.00 -3.41 33.85
CA ASP A 84 26.48 -3.25 32.49
C ASP A 84 25.63 -4.47 32.06
N LEU A 85 24.60 -4.21 31.23
CA LEU A 85 23.45 -5.09 30.92
C LEU A 85 23.77 -6.51 30.37
N GLY A 86 25.04 -6.87 30.17
CA GLY A 86 25.47 -8.19 29.66
C GLY A 86 26.28 -9.08 30.62
N PHE A 87 26.74 -8.57 31.76
CA PHE A 87 27.71 -9.26 32.65
C PHE A 87 27.14 -9.67 34.01
N TYR A 88 25.82 -9.85 34.09
CA TYR A 88 25.13 -10.17 35.34
C TYR A 88 25.57 -11.52 35.95
N GLN A 89 25.83 -12.54 35.13
CA GLN A 89 26.23 -13.86 35.63
C GLN A 89 27.60 -13.78 36.31
N GLU A 90 28.54 -13.08 35.70
CA GLU A 90 29.85 -12.74 36.22
C GLU A 90 29.72 -11.88 37.50
N GLY A 91 28.83 -10.89 37.50
CA GLY A 91 28.54 -10.06 38.67
C GLY A 91 28.07 -10.88 39.87
N ASN A 92 27.20 -11.87 39.67
CA ASN A 92 26.76 -12.79 40.71
C ASN A 92 27.91 -13.67 41.23
N GLN A 93 28.81 -14.13 40.36
CA GLN A 93 30.00 -14.88 40.78
C GLN A 93 30.92 -14.03 41.65
N VAL A 94 31.13 -12.78 41.26
CA VAL A 94 31.93 -11.80 42.02
C VAL A 94 31.26 -11.49 43.36
N HIS A 95 29.93 -11.33 43.41
CA HIS A 95 29.19 -11.15 44.66
C HIS A 95 29.34 -12.36 45.59
N CYS A 96 29.13 -13.59 45.09
CA CYS A 96 29.33 -14.80 45.89
C CYS A 96 30.74 -14.87 46.47
N ARG A 97 31.75 -14.48 45.67
CA ARG A 97 33.14 -14.44 46.11
C ARG A 97 33.41 -13.34 47.15
N ALA A 98 32.85 -12.15 46.97
CA ALA A 98 32.94 -11.06 47.94
C ALA A 98 32.30 -11.46 49.27
N PHE A 99 31.14 -12.12 49.24
CA PHE A 99 30.46 -12.66 50.42
C PHE A 99 31.31 -13.72 51.14
N LEU A 100 31.86 -14.70 50.40
CA LEU A 100 32.72 -15.75 50.98
C LEU A 100 33.98 -15.19 51.65
N LEU A 101 34.49 -14.06 51.16
CA LEU A 101 35.65 -13.38 51.73
C LEU A 101 35.28 -12.31 52.79
N GLY A 102 33.99 -12.12 53.08
CA GLY A 102 33.48 -11.21 54.10
C GLY A 102 33.52 -9.72 53.73
N PHE A 103 33.47 -9.39 52.44
CA PHE A 103 33.48 -8.02 51.93
C PHE A 103 32.09 -7.48 51.56
N ASP A 104 31.02 -8.24 51.73
CA ASP A 104 29.65 -7.88 51.32
C ASP A 104 29.06 -6.67 52.08
N LEU A 105 29.52 -6.43 53.31
CA LEU A 105 29.12 -5.28 54.15
C LEU A 105 30.13 -4.12 54.11
N ASP A 106 31.24 -4.23 53.36
CA ASP A 106 32.13 -3.11 53.12
C ASP A 106 31.38 -2.04 52.32
N LEU A 107 31.46 -0.77 52.74
CA LEU A 107 30.65 0.30 52.15
C LEU A 107 30.89 0.46 50.63
N PHE A 108 32.13 0.27 50.16
CA PHE A 108 32.47 0.43 48.74
C PHE A 108 32.00 -0.76 47.91
N VAL A 109 32.15 -1.98 48.44
CA VAL A 109 31.70 -3.21 47.79
C VAL A 109 30.18 -3.32 47.80
N GLY A 110 29.55 -3.10 48.96
CA GLY A 110 28.11 -3.06 49.14
C GLY A 110 27.42 -2.01 48.27
N SER A 111 28.00 -0.80 48.15
CA SER A 111 27.49 0.22 47.21
C SER A 111 27.58 -0.24 45.74
N ALA A 112 28.69 -0.89 45.35
CA ALA A 112 28.85 -1.42 43.99
C ALA A 112 27.87 -2.58 43.70
N LEU A 113 27.59 -3.43 44.69
CA LEU A 113 26.59 -4.50 44.62
C LEU A 113 25.16 -3.96 44.53
N VAL A 114 24.82 -2.92 45.29
CA VAL A 114 23.53 -2.22 45.17
C VAL A 114 23.36 -1.68 43.75
N ASN A 115 24.39 -1.03 43.19
CA ASN A 115 24.37 -0.54 41.82
C ASN A 115 24.20 -1.69 40.81
N LEU A 116 24.96 -2.79 40.95
CA LEU A 116 24.83 -3.98 40.10
C LEU A 116 23.39 -4.49 40.07
N TYR A 117 22.76 -4.68 41.23
CA TYR A 117 21.39 -5.19 41.30
C TYR A 117 20.34 -4.21 40.80
N MET A 118 20.51 -2.90 41.04
CA MET A 118 19.63 -1.87 40.48
C MET A 118 19.71 -1.85 38.94
N GLN A 119 20.91 -1.85 38.35
CA GLN A 119 21.10 -1.87 36.90
C GLN A 119 20.60 -3.18 36.26
N SER A 120 20.71 -4.30 37.00
CA SER A 120 20.21 -5.61 36.58
C SER A 120 18.71 -5.81 36.83
N ARG A 121 17.97 -4.75 37.24
CA ARG A 121 16.52 -4.75 37.52
C ARG A 121 16.06 -5.67 38.66
N PHE A 122 16.97 -6.15 39.52
CA PHE A 122 16.63 -6.91 40.73
C PHE A 122 16.46 -5.96 41.93
N ILE A 123 15.43 -5.11 41.84
CA ILE A 123 15.20 -4.00 42.79
C ILE A 123 15.07 -4.52 44.23
N SER A 124 14.35 -5.62 44.45
CA SER A 124 14.16 -6.18 45.79
C SER A 124 15.46 -6.60 46.45
N ALA A 125 16.37 -7.25 45.71
CA ALA A 125 17.69 -7.65 46.21
C ALA A 125 18.57 -6.43 46.49
N ALA A 126 18.52 -5.41 45.63
CA ALA A 126 19.24 -4.15 45.83
C ALA A 126 18.79 -3.44 47.11
N LEU A 127 17.47 -3.34 47.34
CA LEU A 127 16.91 -2.69 48.52
C LEU A 127 17.23 -3.47 49.81
N GLN A 128 17.18 -4.80 49.78
CA GLN A 128 17.59 -5.63 50.91
C GLN A 128 19.06 -5.44 51.27
N LEU A 129 19.94 -5.32 50.28
CA LEU A 129 21.35 -5.08 50.51
C LEU A 129 21.59 -3.66 51.02
N PHE A 130 20.90 -2.66 50.44
CA PHE A 130 20.95 -1.27 50.87
C PHE A 130 20.56 -1.11 52.34
N ASP A 131 19.47 -1.74 52.78
CA ASP A 131 19.02 -1.68 54.18
C ASP A 131 19.97 -2.40 55.16
N LYS A 132 20.82 -3.33 54.68
CA LYS A 132 21.84 -4.02 55.49
C LYS A 132 23.16 -3.25 55.62
N LEU A 133 23.38 -2.20 54.84
CA LEU A 133 24.63 -1.44 54.91
C LEU A 133 24.78 -0.73 56.27
N PRO A 134 25.97 -0.79 56.90
CA PRO A 134 26.18 -0.23 58.23
C PRO A 134 26.10 1.31 58.26
N GLU A 135 26.41 1.95 57.13
CA GLU A 135 26.31 3.39 56.92
C GLU A 135 25.77 3.66 55.51
N ARG A 136 24.89 4.66 55.37
CA ARG A 136 24.30 5.06 54.08
C ARG A 136 24.56 6.54 53.87
N ASN A 137 25.66 6.86 53.20
CA ASN A 137 26.04 8.23 52.89
C ASN A 137 25.32 8.73 51.63
N VAL A 138 25.47 10.03 51.31
CA VAL A 138 24.85 10.67 50.13
C VAL A 138 25.12 9.89 48.84
N ALA A 139 26.33 9.31 48.67
CA ALA A 139 26.68 8.54 47.48
C ALA A 139 25.85 7.25 47.37
N THR A 140 25.66 6.51 48.46
CA THR A 140 24.83 5.30 48.47
C THR A 140 23.35 5.61 48.20
N TRP A 141 22.82 6.71 48.75
CA TRP A 141 21.45 7.18 48.45
C TRP A 141 21.29 7.56 46.97
N ASN A 142 22.27 8.27 46.41
CA ASN A 142 22.27 8.65 45.00
C ASN A 142 22.27 7.45 44.05
N LEU A 143 22.82 6.29 44.44
CA LEU A 143 22.75 5.07 43.63
C LEU A 143 21.31 4.53 43.52
N ILE A 144 20.57 4.52 44.62
CA ILE A 144 19.16 4.10 44.64
C ILE A 144 18.31 5.09 43.84
N LEU A 145 18.47 6.39 44.09
CA LEU A 145 17.73 7.43 43.38
C LEU A 145 18.04 7.42 41.88
N ARG A 146 19.31 7.28 41.49
CA ARG A 146 19.71 7.09 40.08
C ARG A 146 19.11 5.82 39.50
N GLY A 147 19.08 4.73 40.26
CA GLY A 147 18.49 3.47 39.84
C GLY A 147 17.00 3.60 39.54
N PHE A 148 16.22 4.15 40.47
CA PHE A 148 14.79 4.43 40.24
C PHE A 148 14.56 5.42 39.09
N CYS A 149 15.42 6.45 39.00
CA CYS A 149 15.41 7.42 37.91
C CYS A 149 15.60 6.74 36.54
N GLY A 150 16.56 5.82 36.43
CA GLY A 150 16.81 5.05 35.20
C GLY A 150 15.74 4.00 34.88
N LEU A 151 14.98 3.56 35.88
CA LEU A 151 13.85 2.64 35.72
C LEU A 151 12.51 3.34 35.44
N GLY A 152 12.46 4.67 35.58
CA GLY A 152 11.23 5.47 35.42
C GLY A 152 10.25 5.39 36.59
N CYS A 153 10.64 4.77 37.71
CA CYS A 153 9.84 4.61 38.93
C CYS A 153 9.80 5.93 39.72
N SER A 154 8.97 6.87 39.26
CA SER A 154 8.98 8.27 39.74
C SER A 154 8.38 8.41 41.14
N ASP A 155 7.38 7.60 41.49
CA ASP A 155 6.76 7.59 42.82
C ASP A 155 7.73 7.04 43.88
N GLU A 156 8.32 5.88 43.62
CA GLU A 156 9.30 5.26 44.53
C GLU A 156 10.55 6.14 44.69
N LEU A 157 10.95 6.86 43.64
CA LEU A 157 12.04 7.83 43.72
C LEU A 157 11.73 8.94 44.72
N LEU A 158 10.51 9.50 44.67
CA LEU A 158 10.10 10.56 45.60
C LEU A 158 9.99 10.02 47.04
N ASP A 159 9.48 8.82 47.22
CA ASP A 159 9.40 8.17 48.55
C ASP A 159 10.80 7.96 49.15
N PHE A 160 11.76 7.48 48.36
CA PHE A 160 13.14 7.31 48.82
C PHE A 160 13.86 8.63 49.05
N PHE A 161 13.54 9.68 48.29
CA PHE A 161 14.04 11.03 48.56
C PHE A 161 13.52 11.58 49.89
N LEU A 162 12.25 11.33 50.22
CA LEU A 162 11.69 11.67 51.51
C LEU A 162 12.33 10.83 52.62
N LYS A 163 12.55 9.53 52.41
CA LYS A 163 13.25 8.64 53.35
C LYS A 163 14.68 9.12 53.62
N MET A 164 15.42 9.54 52.61
CA MET A 164 16.77 10.12 52.76
C MET A 164 16.77 11.34 53.69
N LYS A 165 15.78 12.23 53.54
CA LYS A 165 15.61 13.40 54.42
C LYS A 165 15.22 13.02 55.85
N LEU A 166 14.35 12.02 56.01
CA LEU A 166 13.96 11.51 57.33
C LEU A 166 15.14 10.86 58.06
N ASP A 167 16.03 10.20 57.33
CA ASP A 167 17.28 9.63 57.86
C ASP A 167 18.37 10.70 58.13
N GLY A 168 18.05 11.99 57.93
CA GLY A 168 18.92 13.12 58.25
C GLY A 168 20.08 13.34 57.27
N VAL A 169 20.00 12.77 56.07
CA VAL A 169 21.03 12.91 55.04
C VAL A 169 20.67 14.07 54.12
N GLU A 170 21.51 15.11 54.11
CA GLU A 170 21.29 16.32 53.30
C GLU A 170 21.45 16.06 51.79
N PRO A 171 20.46 16.39 50.95
CA PRO A 171 20.56 16.29 49.50
C PRO A 171 21.63 17.23 48.92
N ASN A 172 22.43 16.72 47.98
CA ASN A 172 23.35 17.53 47.20
C ASN A 172 22.79 17.88 45.81
N GLU A 173 23.55 18.63 45.01
CA GLU A 173 23.21 19.04 43.65
C GLU A 173 22.81 17.86 42.75
N VAL A 174 23.54 16.74 42.87
CA VAL A 174 23.29 15.53 42.09
C VAL A 174 21.99 14.86 42.55
N THR A 175 21.75 14.81 43.85
CA THR A 175 20.50 14.27 44.44
C THR A 175 19.28 14.99 43.84
N LEU A 176 19.29 16.33 43.90
CA LEU A 176 18.16 17.12 43.42
C LEU A 176 18.01 17.06 41.89
N SER A 177 19.10 16.87 41.13
CA SER A 177 19.02 16.65 39.69
C SER A 177 18.26 15.36 39.34
N TYR A 178 18.49 14.25 40.06
CA TYR A 178 17.76 13.00 39.87
C TYR A 178 16.29 13.12 40.25
N VAL A 179 15.98 13.86 41.32
CA VAL A 179 14.60 14.02 41.79
C VAL A 179 13.82 14.96 40.88
N ILE A 180 14.42 16.04 40.40
CA ILE A 180 13.82 16.92 39.38
C ILE A 180 13.60 16.14 38.08
N HIS A 181 14.55 15.30 37.67
CA HIS A 181 14.37 14.43 36.50
C HIS A 181 13.27 13.38 36.73
N GLY A 182 13.17 12.79 37.93
CA GLY A 182 12.05 11.92 38.30
C GLY A 182 10.70 12.64 38.21
N CYS A 183 10.63 13.91 38.62
CA CYS A 183 9.43 14.73 38.40
C CYS A 183 9.18 15.04 36.91
N SER A 184 10.22 15.12 36.07
CA SER A 184 10.09 15.25 34.61
C SER A 184 9.42 14.01 34.02
N VAL A 185 9.90 12.82 34.37
CA VAL A 185 9.37 11.53 33.90
C VAL A 185 7.95 11.29 34.40
N GLY A 186 7.69 11.52 35.69
CA GLY A 186 6.35 11.40 36.28
C GLY A 186 5.40 12.56 35.96
N GLN A 187 5.86 13.60 35.25
CA GLN A 187 5.13 14.83 34.95
C GLN A 187 4.52 15.52 36.20
N PHE A 188 5.21 15.40 37.34
CA PHE A 188 4.77 15.93 38.63
C PHE A 188 5.04 17.43 38.76
N LEU A 189 4.28 18.25 38.02
CA LEU A 189 4.51 19.70 37.90
C LEU A 189 4.53 20.42 39.25
N ASN A 190 3.65 20.06 40.19
CA ASN A 190 3.56 20.74 41.48
C ASN A 190 4.75 20.42 42.39
N GLN A 191 5.15 19.15 42.43
CA GLN A 191 6.30 18.67 43.21
C GLN A 191 7.60 19.23 42.63
N GLY A 192 7.77 19.21 41.31
CA GLY A 192 8.95 19.78 40.67
C GLY A 192 9.04 21.32 40.80
N LYS A 193 7.92 22.06 40.82
CA LYS A 193 7.92 23.49 41.17
C LYS A 193 8.41 23.75 42.61
N GLN A 194 8.02 22.90 43.57
CA GLN A 194 8.53 23.00 44.94
C GLN A 194 10.05 22.75 45.01
N LEU A 195 10.54 21.75 44.26
CA LEU A 195 11.97 21.45 44.15
C LEU A 195 12.73 22.60 43.47
N HIS A 196 12.17 23.21 42.41
CA HIS A 196 12.74 24.39 41.78
C HIS A 196 12.88 25.54 42.78
N CYS A 197 11.83 25.86 43.55
CA CYS A 197 11.93 26.87 44.59
C CYS A 197 13.00 26.54 45.65
N HIS A 198 13.21 25.25 45.96
CA HIS A 198 14.24 24.82 46.89
C HIS A 198 15.64 25.05 46.34
N VAL A 199 15.94 24.60 45.11
CA VAL A 199 17.26 24.83 44.48
C VAL A 199 17.54 26.30 44.20
N PHE A 200 16.49 27.09 43.94
CA PHE A 200 16.59 28.55 43.82
C PHE A 200 17.06 29.19 45.13
N LYS A 201 16.47 28.80 46.26
CA LYS A 201 16.88 29.30 47.59
C LYS A 201 18.31 28.91 47.95
N LEU A 202 18.81 27.78 47.43
CA LEU A 202 20.18 27.32 47.61
C LEU A 202 21.18 28.02 46.65
N GLY A 203 20.69 28.83 45.71
CA GLY A 203 21.52 29.53 44.72
C GLY A 203 22.04 28.62 43.60
N TRP A 204 21.50 27.41 43.44
CA TRP A 204 22.03 26.39 42.51
C TRP A 204 21.51 26.51 41.08
N VAL A 205 20.45 27.30 40.86
CA VAL A 205 19.86 27.49 39.52
C VAL A 205 20.86 28.09 38.53
N GLU A 206 21.67 29.06 38.96
CA GLU A 206 22.66 29.73 38.10
C GLU A 206 24.10 29.20 38.32
N SER A 207 24.37 28.60 39.48
CA SER A 207 25.72 28.15 39.86
C SER A 207 26.00 26.68 39.57
N ASN A 208 24.97 25.89 39.24
CA ASN A 208 25.10 24.45 39.03
C ASN A 208 24.43 23.97 37.73
N MET A 209 25.25 23.56 36.76
CA MET A 209 24.79 23.12 35.45
C MET A 209 23.92 21.84 35.50
N PHE A 210 24.15 20.92 36.43
CA PHE A 210 23.30 19.71 36.56
C PHE A 210 21.88 20.06 36.97
N VAL A 211 21.72 21.06 37.85
CA VAL A 211 20.41 21.54 38.31
C VAL A 211 19.73 22.34 37.22
N ALA A 212 20.44 23.26 36.56
CA ALA A 212 19.89 24.07 35.47
C ALA A 212 19.36 23.19 34.32
N ASN A 213 20.14 22.18 33.91
CA ASN A 213 19.77 21.26 32.84
C ASN A 213 18.55 20.40 33.24
N ALA A 214 18.53 19.89 34.47
CA ALA A 214 17.39 19.13 34.99
C ALA A 214 16.09 19.96 35.04
N LEU A 215 16.18 21.26 35.36
CA LEU A 215 15.03 22.16 35.37
C LEU A 215 14.48 22.42 33.97
N VAL A 216 15.36 22.61 32.98
CA VAL A 216 14.96 22.71 31.57
C VAL A 216 14.21 21.45 31.14
N ASP A 217 14.78 20.26 31.39
CA ASP A 217 14.13 18.99 31.04
C ASP A 217 12.81 18.79 31.79
N PHE A 218 12.73 19.17 33.07
CA PHE A 218 11.51 19.09 33.87
C PHE A 218 10.38 19.96 33.32
N TYR A 219 10.62 21.27 33.13
CA TYR A 219 9.59 22.16 32.64
C TYR A 219 9.17 21.84 31.20
N SER A 220 10.11 21.37 30.39
CA SER A 220 9.87 20.88 29.03
C SER A 220 8.90 19.70 29.03
N SER A 221 9.17 18.65 29.81
CA SER A 221 8.32 17.45 29.87
C SER A 221 6.96 17.70 30.51
N CYS A 222 6.84 18.66 31.43
CA CYS A 222 5.56 19.06 32.01
C CYS A 222 4.77 20.08 31.16
N GLY A 223 5.26 20.44 29.96
CA GLY A 223 4.58 21.35 29.03
C GLY A 223 4.59 22.83 29.43
N SER A 224 5.37 23.23 30.44
CA SER A 224 5.52 24.64 30.83
C SER A 224 6.66 25.30 30.05
N LEU A 225 6.40 25.61 28.79
CA LEU A 225 7.40 26.13 27.84
C LEU A 225 8.01 27.48 28.26
N ILE A 226 7.23 28.32 28.95
CA ILE A 226 7.71 29.62 29.47
C ILE A 226 8.73 29.40 30.59
N ASP A 227 8.41 28.52 31.54
CA ASP A 227 9.32 28.22 32.66
C ASP A 227 10.58 27.49 32.16
N ALA A 228 10.45 26.63 31.14
CA ALA A 228 11.58 25.98 30.47
C ALA A 228 12.51 27.00 29.81
N ARG A 229 11.95 28.00 29.13
CA ARG A 229 12.72 29.11 28.54
C ARG A 229 13.45 29.92 29.61
N ASN A 230 12.76 30.31 30.67
CA ASN A 230 13.37 31.09 31.76
C ASN A 230 14.52 30.32 32.41
N SER A 231 14.35 29.01 32.61
CA SER A 231 15.40 28.14 33.17
C SER A 231 16.59 28.01 32.22
N PHE A 232 16.35 28.02 30.91
CA PHE A 232 17.39 27.97 29.88
C PHE A 232 18.19 29.29 29.76
N GLU A 233 17.56 30.44 29.96
CA GLU A 233 18.24 31.74 29.90
C GLU A 233 19.34 31.91 30.98
N CYS A 234 19.26 31.12 32.06
CA CYS A 234 20.30 31.03 33.09
C CYS A 234 21.51 30.16 32.69
N ILE A 235 21.46 29.43 31.57
CA ILE A 235 22.51 28.50 31.15
C ILE A 235 23.56 29.23 30.28
N PRO A 236 24.86 29.13 30.59
CA PRO A 236 25.91 29.75 29.80
C PRO A 236 25.92 29.31 28.34
N PRO A 237 26.30 30.20 27.40
CA PRO A 237 26.34 29.91 25.96
C PRO A 237 27.37 28.83 25.57
N GLU A 238 28.31 28.51 26.45
CA GLU A 238 29.31 27.46 26.23
C GLU A 238 28.78 26.04 26.39
N ASP A 239 27.63 25.85 27.07
CA ASP A 239 27.04 24.52 27.31
C ASP A 239 26.22 24.02 26.10
N VAL A 240 26.85 23.16 25.31
CA VAL A 240 26.26 22.60 24.09
C VAL A 240 25.11 21.61 24.39
N ILE A 241 25.10 20.96 25.56
CA ILE A 241 24.13 19.89 25.86
C ILE A 241 22.72 20.49 26.02
N SER A 242 22.59 21.52 26.84
CA SER A 242 21.31 22.19 27.11
C SER A 242 20.71 22.89 25.90
N TRP A 243 21.57 23.48 25.06
CA TRP A 243 21.15 24.10 23.81
C TRP A 243 20.52 23.09 22.85
N ASN A 244 21.07 21.87 22.77
CA ASN A 244 20.47 20.80 21.97
C ASN A 244 19.16 20.28 22.58
N SER A 245 19.07 20.15 23.90
CA SER A 245 17.83 19.72 24.57
C SER A 245 16.71 20.73 24.38
N ILE A 246 16.95 22.03 24.55
CA ILE A 246 15.91 23.05 24.40
C ILE A 246 15.47 23.21 22.93
N ILE A 247 16.39 23.11 21.97
CA ILE A 247 16.07 23.17 20.53
C ILE A 247 15.15 22.01 20.17
N TYR A 248 15.50 20.80 20.61
CA TYR A 248 14.67 19.61 20.41
C TYR A 248 13.27 19.80 21.01
N VAL A 249 13.20 20.24 22.27
CA VAL A 249 11.91 20.43 22.97
C VAL A 249 11.04 21.47 22.24
N PHE A 250 11.58 22.64 21.92
CA PHE A 250 10.81 23.70 21.27
C PHE A 250 10.34 23.25 19.88
N ALA A 251 11.19 22.53 19.14
CA ALA A 251 10.80 21.96 17.85
C ALA A 251 9.69 20.90 18.00
N ASN A 252 9.80 19.98 18.95
CA ASN A 252 8.79 18.93 19.21
C ASN A 252 7.45 19.46 19.74
N HIS A 253 7.40 20.70 20.25
CA HIS A 253 6.15 21.33 20.73
C HIS A 253 5.60 22.36 19.72
N GLY A 254 6.07 22.35 18.47
CA GLY A 254 5.56 23.22 17.40
C GLY A 254 6.06 24.68 17.44
N LEU A 255 6.95 25.04 18.38
CA LEU A 255 7.55 26.38 18.51
C LEU A 255 8.70 26.58 17.50
N SER A 256 8.34 26.56 16.22
CA SER A 256 9.27 26.60 15.09
C SER A 256 10.20 27.82 15.09
N LEU A 257 9.67 29.01 15.37
CA LEU A 257 10.42 30.26 15.31
C LEU A 257 11.48 30.35 16.42
N GLU A 258 11.12 29.98 17.66
CA GLU A 258 12.07 29.95 18.76
C GLU A 258 13.16 28.90 18.55
N ALA A 259 12.80 27.69 18.10
CA ALA A 259 13.77 26.62 17.85
C ALA A 259 14.78 27.00 16.75
N ILE A 260 14.31 27.57 15.63
CA ILE A 260 15.18 28.04 14.54
C ILE A 260 16.06 29.22 15.01
N GLY A 261 15.51 30.13 15.81
CA GLY A 261 16.26 31.25 16.38
C GLY A 261 17.41 30.79 17.28
N LEU A 262 17.16 29.82 18.16
CA LEU A 262 18.19 29.21 19.01
C LEU A 262 19.23 28.45 18.20
N PHE A 263 18.82 27.71 17.17
CA PHE A 263 19.72 27.02 16.26
C PHE A 263 20.63 27.97 15.48
N GLY A 264 20.09 29.09 14.98
CA GLY A 264 20.88 30.14 14.32
C GLY A 264 21.90 30.78 15.26
N ARG A 265 21.51 31.08 16.51
CA ARG A 265 22.45 31.58 17.54
C ARG A 265 23.56 30.57 17.85
N MET A 266 23.21 29.31 18.02
CA MET A 266 24.18 28.23 18.26
C MET A 266 25.24 28.13 17.16
N GLN A 267 24.80 28.21 15.89
CA GLN A 267 25.69 28.20 14.73
C GLN A 267 26.58 29.46 14.66
N SER A 268 26.03 30.63 15.00
CA SER A 268 26.78 31.90 14.99
C SER A 268 27.98 31.91 15.96
N TRP A 269 27.93 31.11 17.03
CA TRP A 269 29.03 30.91 17.98
C TRP A 269 29.97 29.75 17.61
N GLY A 270 29.79 29.15 16.42
CA GLY A 270 30.63 28.05 15.93
C GLY A 270 30.42 26.73 16.66
N LYS A 271 29.31 26.56 17.40
CA LYS A 271 28.97 25.30 18.07
C LYS A 271 28.19 24.39 17.11
N LYS A 272 28.51 23.10 17.09
CA LYS A 272 27.86 22.11 16.22
C LYS A 272 26.56 21.58 16.87
N PRO A 273 25.43 21.57 16.15
CA PRO A 273 24.22 20.88 16.58
C PRO A 273 24.45 19.38 16.69
N SER A 274 23.72 18.73 17.60
CA SER A 274 23.71 17.29 17.79
C SER A 274 22.58 16.64 16.98
N ILE A 275 22.64 15.29 16.88
CA ILE A 275 21.57 14.44 16.34
C ILE A 275 20.21 14.79 16.95
N ARG A 276 20.14 15.06 18.26
CA ARG A 276 18.90 15.38 18.98
C ARG A 276 18.20 16.62 18.41
N SER A 277 18.95 17.67 18.10
CA SER A 277 18.40 18.90 17.49
C SER A 277 17.81 18.63 16.11
N PHE A 278 18.48 17.81 15.29
CA PHE A 278 17.99 17.47 13.95
C PHE A 278 16.72 16.63 14.00
N VAL A 279 16.64 15.63 14.89
CA VAL A 279 15.41 14.84 15.08
C VAL A 279 14.24 15.76 15.47
N GLY A 280 14.44 16.72 16.36
CA GLY A 280 13.40 17.68 16.73
C GLY A 280 12.89 18.50 15.54
N PHE A 281 13.80 19.00 14.70
CA PHE A 281 13.40 19.75 13.49
C PHE A 281 12.71 18.88 12.43
N LEU A 282 13.11 17.62 12.28
CA LEU A 282 12.46 16.68 11.36
C LEU A 282 11.06 16.31 11.84
N ASN A 283 10.87 16.09 13.15
CA ASN A 283 9.55 15.90 13.75
C ASN A 283 8.66 17.13 13.53
N LEU A 284 9.18 18.32 13.79
CA LEU A 284 8.47 19.58 13.52
C LEU A 284 8.05 19.70 12.04
N SER A 285 8.93 19.33 11.11
CA SER A 285 8.62 19.29 9.67
C SER A 285 7.49 18.30 9.37
N SER A 286 7.52 17.13 10.01
CA SER A 286 6.50 16.08 9.90
C SER A 286 5.13 16.55 10.39
N GLU A 287 5.08 17.17 11.58
CA GLU A 287 3.85 17.67 12.20
C GLU A 287 3.23 18.84 11.43
N THR A 288 4.08 19.73 10.92
CA THR A 288 3.65 20.90 10.12
C THR A 288 3.46 20.57 8.63
N GLN A 289 3.75 19.34 8.21
CA GLN A 289 3.79 18.88 6.81
C GLN A 289 4.61 19.81 5.89
N ASN A 290 5.65 20.45 6.43
CA ASN A 290 6.48 21.40 5.71
C ASN A 290 7.72 20.70 5.12
N VAL A 291 7.54 20.07 3.96
CA VAL A 291 8.60 19.30 3.28
C VAL A 291 9.84 20.14 2.95
N ARG A 292 9.67 21.42 2.58
CA ARG A 292 10.79 22.31 2.22
C ARG A 292 11.70 22.57 3.41
N PHE A 293 11.12 22.72 4.59
CA PHE A 293 11.89 22.85 5.82
C PHE A 293 12.65 21.54 6.12
N GLY A 294 11.98 20.40 5.99
CA GLY A 294 12.59 19.07 6.14
C GLY A 294 13.78 18.85 5.20
N GLU A 295 13.68 19.25 3.93
CA GLU A 295 14.77 19.16 2.94
C GLU A 295 15.98 20.04 3.32
N GLN A 296 15.77 21.23 3.86
CA GLN A 296 16.86 22.10 4.34
C GLN A 296 17.59 21.47 5.52
N ILE A 297 16.83 20.87 6.44
CA ILE A 297 17.38 20.18 7.60
C ILE A 297 18.14 18.92 7.16
N HIS A 298 17.59 18.14 6.23
CA HIS A 298 18.25 16.98 5.64
C HIS A 298 19.57 17.37 4.95
N ALA A 299 19.59 18.45 4.16
CA ALA A 299 20.83 18.97 3.56
C ALA A 299 21.87 19.36 4.61
N SER A 300 21.43 19.86 5.77
CA SER A 300 22.31 20.24 6.89
C SER A 300 22.89 19.01 7.60
N VAL A 301 22.08 17.97 7.79
CA VAL A 301 22.51 16.65 8.28
C VAL A 301 23.59 16.05 7.39
N LEU A 302 23.41 16.11 6.05
CA LEU A 302 24.39 15.63 5.08
C LEU A 302 25.71 16.42 5.13
N LYS A 303 25.64 17.76 5.14
CA LYS A 303 26.83 18.63 5.19
C LYS A 303 27.68 18.44 6.44
N LEU A 304 27.05 18.08 7.57
CA LEU A 304 27.73 17.89 8.85
C LEU A 304 28.17 16.44 9.11
N GLY A 305 27.87 15.51 8.18
CA GLY A 305 28.31 14.12 8.26
C GLY A 305 27.51 13.25 9.23
N PHE A 306 26.32 13.68 9.66
CA PHE A 306 25.48 12.90 10.60
C PHE A 306 24.75 11.73 9.92
N ASN A 307 24.80 11.61 8.60
CA ASN A 307 24.13 10.58 7.81
C ASN A 307 24.71 9.16 8.03
N GLN A 308 25.99 9.04 8.39
CA GLN A 308 26.70 7.76 8.45
C GLN A 308 26.69 7.08 9.84
N PHE A 309 26.20 7.75 10.89
CA PHE A 309 26.46 7.32 12.29
C PHE A 309 25.27 7.45 13.25
N GLY A 310 24.02 7.50 12.77
CA GLY A 310 22.87 7.65 13.68
C GLY A 310 21.56 7.09 13.15
N ASN A 311 21.20 5.88 13.60
CA ASN A 311 19.90 5.24 13.32
C ASN A 311 18.72 6.16 13.64
N HIS A 312 18.83 6.97 14.71
CA HIS A 312 17.79 7.93 15.11
C HIS A 312 17.56 9.09 14.11
N VAL A 313 18.60 9.54 13.38
CA VAL A 313 18.41 10.58 12.35
C VAL A 313 17.80 9.96 11.10
N GLN A 314 18.23 8.75 10.74
CA GLN A 314 17.67 8.02 9.60
C GLN A 314 16.18 7.73 9.80
N SER A 315 15.81 7.18 10.96
CA SER A 315 14.41 6.90 11.28
C SER A 315 13.54 8.17 11.27
N ALA A 316 14.07 9.30 11.75
CA ALA A 316 13.37 10.59 11.73
C ALA A 316 13.26 11.18 10.31
N LEU A 317 14.25 10.98 9.44
CA LEU A 317 14.18 11.41 8.03
C LEU A 317 13.15 10.58 7.25
N ILE A 318 13.13 9.26 7.46
CA ILE A 318 12.14 8.34 6.88
C ILE A 318 10.73 8.77 7.26
N ASP A 319 10.48 8.98 8.57
CA ASP A 319 9.18 9.40 9.09
C ASP A 319 8.77 10.79 8.57
N MET A 320 9.71 11.73 8.47
CA MET A 320 9.45 13.07 7.94
C MET A 320 9.02 13.06 6.49
N TYR A 321 9.76 12.37 5.62
CA TYR A 321 9.36 12.27 4.21
C TYR A 321 8.04 11.50 4.05
N GLY A 322 7.83 10.44 4.83
CA GLY A 322 6.60 9.67 4.86
C GLY A 322 5.37 10.49 5.23
N LYS A 323 5.41 11.19 6.38
CA LYS A 323 4.32 12.05 6.87
C LYS A 323 4.10 13.30 6.02
N CYS A 324 5.09 13.72 5.24
CA CYS A 324 4.95 14.76 4.21
C CYS A 324 4.45 14.23 2.85
N SER A 325 3.95 12.99 2.80
CA SER A 325 3.45 12.33 1.58
C SER A 325 4.49 12.23 0.45
N LYS A 326 5.78 12.13 0.78
CA LYS A 326 6.90 11.88 -0.14
C LYS A 326 7.50 10.51 0.13
N ILE A 327 6.67 9.48 -0.08
CA ILE A 327 7.01 8.11 0.30
C ILE A 327 8.22 7.57 -0.47
N GLU A 328 8.43 7.99 -1.72
CA GLU A 328 9.55 7.55 -2.55
C GLU A 328 10.90 7.94 -1.94
N ASN A 329 10.97 9.14 -1.34
CA ASN A 329 12.16 9.61 -0.64
C ASN A 329 12.39 8.84 0.66
N SER A 330 11.31 8.50 1.36
CA SER A 330 11.36 7.69 2.60
C SER A 330 11.89 6.28 2.30
N VAL A 331 11.39 5.63 1.25
CA VAL A 331 11.85 4.30 0.79
C VAL A 331 13.30 4.37 0.32
N ALA A 332 13.67 5.37 -0.50
CA ALA A 332 15.04 5.53 -0.98
C ALA A 332 16.04 5.72 0.18
N LEU A 333 15.68 6.46 1.22
CA LEU A 333 16.52 6.57 2.42
C LEU A 333 16.68 5.23 3.12
N PHE A 334 15.58 4.48 3.28
CA PHE A 334 15.60 3.17 3.92
C PHE A 334 16.43 2.13 3.16
N GLU A 335 16.35 2.10 1.83
CA GLU A 335 17.15 1.18 0.98
C GLU A 335 18.66 1.45 1.05
N ASN A 336 19.05 2.69 1.36
CA ASN A 336 20.46 3.08 1.48
C ASN A 336 21.06 2.76 2.87
N ILE A 337 20.29 2.17 3.79
CA ILE A 337 20.77 1.83 5.14
C ILE A 337 21.48 0.45 5.09
N PRO A 338 22.76 0.36 5.52
CA PRO A 338 23.53 -0.88 5.44
C PRO A 338 23.10 -1.96 6.45
N GLU A 339 22.61 -1.55 7.63
CA GLU A 339 22.08 -2.46 8.66
C GLU A 339 20.73 -1.91 9.15
N ARG A 340 19.66 -2.66 8.91
CA ARG A 340 18.30 -2.21 9.21
C ARG A 340 18.01 -2.33 10.70
N SER A 341 17.83 -1.19 11.36
CA SER A 341 17.42 -1.14 12.76
C SER A 341 15.90 -1.18 12.92
N ILE A 342 15.44 -1.62 14.09
CA ILE A 342 14.02 -1.67 14.44
C ILE A 342 13.37 -0.29 14.27
N GLU A 343 14.06 0.78 14.67
CA GLU A 343 13.56 2.15 14.57
C GLU A 343 13.32 2.58 13.12
N CYS A 344 14.24 2.27 12.20
CA CYS A 344 14.10 2.61 10.79
C CYS A 344 12.97 1.81 10.12
N CYS A 345 12.84 0.52 10.45
CA CYS A 345 11.75 -0.30 9.94
C CYS A 345 10.40 0.20 10.45
N ASN A 346 10.28 0.47 11.74
CA ASN A 346 9.05 1.01 12.33
C ASN A 346 8.68 2.37 11.73
N SER A 347 9.65 3.28 11.54
CA SER A 347 9.41 4.57 10.86
C SER A 347 8.90 4.42 9.44
N LEU A 348 9.42 3.45 8.67
CA LEU A 348 8.93 3.19 7.32
C LEU A 348 7.55 2.56 7.34
N MET A 349 7.30 1.60 8.24
CA MET A 349 5.98 0.99 8.42
C MET A 349 4.91 2.03 8.77
N THR A 350 5.20 2.95 9.70
CA THR A 350 4.26 4.03 10.07
C THR A 350 4.06 5.01 8.91
N SER A 351 5.11 5.30 8.15
CA SER A 351 5.05 6.16 6.96
C SER A 351 4.18 5.56 5.85
N LEU A 352 4.40 4.28 5.52
CA LEU A 352 3.61 3.54 4.53
C LEU A 352 2.13 3.48 4.94
N LEU A 353 1.87 3.19 6.22
CA LEU A 353 0.52 3.17 6.77
C LEU A 353 -0.16 4.54 6.67
N HIS A 354 0.56 5.63 6.95
CA HIS A 354 0.05 6.99 6.82
C HIS A 354 -0.33 7.35 5.38
N CYS A 355 0.49 6.92 4.41
CA CYS A 355 0.23 7.10 2.99
C CYS A 355 -0.86 6.16 2.42
N GLY A 356 -1.43 5.26 3.24
CA GLY A 356 -2.45 4.31 2.82
C GLY A 356 -1.92 3.09 2.06
N ILE A 357 -0.60 2.89 2.03
CA ILE A 357 0.06 1.77 1.35
C ILE A 357 0.14 0.58 2.31
N VAL A 358 -1.00 -0.07 2.54
CA VAL A 358 -1.17 -1.06 3.62
C VAL A 358 -0.48 -2.41 3.35
N GLU A 359 -0.36 -2.82 2.09
CA GLU A 359 0.23 -4.12 1.74
C GLU A 359 1.75 -4.13 1.99
N ASP A 360 2.46 -3.06 1.62
CA ASP A 360 3.89 -2.91 1.85
C ASP A 360 4.26 -2.93 3.35
N VAL A 361 3.36 -2.49 4.25
CA VAL A 361 3.56 -2.62 5.70
C VAL A 361 3.63 -4.09 6.13
N ILE A 362 2.78 -4.93 5.55
CA ILE A 362 2.73 -6.37 5.83
C ILE A 362 3.95 -7.07 5.23
N GLU A 363 4.36 -6.67 4.03
CA GLU A 363 5.59 -7.18 3.40
C GLU A 363 6.84 -6.80 4.19
N LEU A 364 6.92 -5.56 4.67
CA LEU A 364 8.02 -5.07 5.51
C LEU A 364 8.08 -5.81 6.85
N PHE A 365 6.93 -6.13 7.45
CA PHE A 365 6.88 -7.01 8.63
C PHE A 365 7.44 -8.41 8.33
N GLY A 366 7.10 -8.98 7.17
CA GLY A 366 7.68 -10.24 6.69
C GLY A 366 9.20 -10.15 6.52
N LEU A 367 9.70 -9.06 5.93
CA LEU A 367 11.12 -8.80 5.78
C LEU A 367 11.84 -8.70 7.14
N MET A 368 11.26 -8.01 8.11
CA MET A 368 11.83 -7.92 9.47
C MET A 368 11.98 -9.30 10.12
N ILE A 369 10.99 -10.20 9.94
CA ILE A 369 11.06 -11.57 10.43
C ILE A 369 12.15 -12.37 9.69
N ASP A 370 12.19 -12.27 8.36
CA ASP A 370 13.13 -13.03 7.52
C ASP A 370 14.60 -12.62 7.77
N GLU A 371 14.84 -11.33 8.03
CA GLU A 371 16.17 -10.78 8.34
C GLU A 371 16.55 -10.90 9.82
N GLY A 372 15.64 -11.39 10.68
CA GLY A 372 15.89 -11.51 12.11
C GLY A 372 16.00 -10.17 12.84
N VAL A 373 15.41 -9.11 12.29
CA VAL A 373 15.30 -7.81 12.96
C VAL A 373 14.33 -7.95 14.14
N GLY A 374 14.71 -7.43 15.31
CA GLY A 374 13.86 -7.51 16.50
C GLY A 374 12.47 -6.87 16.27
N LEU A 375 11.45 -7.43 16.90
CA LEU A 375 10.08 -6.93 16.83
C LEU A 375 9.72 -6.25 18.16
N ASP A 376 9.01 -5.13 18.09
CA ASP A 376 8.48 -4.45 19.27
C ASP A 376 6.96 -4.21 19.17
N HIS A 377 6.41 -3.57 20.21
CA HIS A 377 5.00 -3.23 20.28
C HIS A 377 4.53 -2.30 19.14
N VAL A 378 5.41 -1.43 18.61
CA VAL A 378 5.10 -0.56 17.46
C VAL A 378 5.01 -1.39 16.19
N THR A 379 5.94 -2.33 15.99
CA THR A 379 5.91 -3.26 14.86
C THR A 379 4.60 -4.03 14.81
N PHE A 380 4.22 -4.70 15.91
CA PHE A 380 2.98 -5.48 15.98
C PHE A 380 1.72 -4.62 15.80
N SER A 381 1.65 -3.48 16.49
CA SER A 381 0.47 -2.61 16.45
C SER A 381 0.26 -1.99 15.06
N THR A 382 1.34 -1.61 14.37
CA THR A 382 1.31 -1.04 13.02
C THR A 382 0.90 -2.09 11.98
N THR A 383 1.46 -3.31 12.03
CA THR A 383 1.05 -4.40 11.12
C THR A 383 -0.40 -4.83 11.34
N LEU A 384 -0.84 -4.96 12.60
CA LEU A 384 -2.24 -5.26 12.92
C LEU A 384 -3.17 -4.15 12.43
N LYS A 385 -2.75 -2.89 12.53
CA LYS A 385 -3.52 -1.77 12.00
C LYS A 385 -3.60 -1.80 10.48
N ALA A 386 -2.51 -2.09 9.78
CA ALA A 386 -2.47 -2.27 8.33
C ALA A 386 -3.41 -3.40 7.89
N LEU A 387 -3.34 -4.56 8.57
CA LEU A 387 -4.28 -5.66 8.34
C LEU A 387 -5.74 -5.24 8.54
N SER A 388 -6.03 -4.48 9.60
CA SER A 388 -7.38 -3.99 9.89
C SER A 388 -7.94 -3.05 8.79
N LEU A 389 -7.07 -2.44 7.98
CA LEU A 389 -7.42 -1.52 6.89
C LEU A 389 -7.39 -2.19 5.51
N SER A 390 -6.72 -3.34 5.38
CA SER A 390 -6.66 -4.10 4.13
C SER A 390 -8.01 -4.70 3.74
N VAL A 391 -8.35 -4.66 2.46
CA VAL A 391 -9.54 -5.33 1.89
C VAL A 391 -9.38 -6.86 1.95
N SER A 392 -8.13 -7.32 2.00
CA SER A 392 -7.69 -8.72 2.04
C SER A 392 -7.62 -9.31 3.46
N ALA A 393 -8.09 -8.59 4.50
CA ALA A 393 -7.99 -8.95 5.91
C ALA A 393 -8.60 -10.34 6.21
N SER A 394 -7.77 -11.38 6.16
CA SER A 394 -8.16 -12.73 6.51
C SER A 394 -7.97 -12.97 8.01
N LEU A 395 -8.89 -13.71 8.63
CA LEU A 395 -8.77 -14.19 10.01
C LEU A 395 -7.40 -14.86 10.25
N VAL A 396 -6.93 -15.64 9.26
CA VAL A 396 -5.67 -16.38 9.31
C VAL A 396 -4.47 -15.43 9.49
N SER A 397 -4.46 -14.29 8.80
CA SER A 397 -3.39 -13.30 8.94
C SER A 397 -3.35 -12.71 10.36
N CYS A 398 -4.51 -12.39 10.93
CA CYS A 398 -4.61 -11.89 12.31
C CYS A 398 -4.15 -12.92 13.33
N GLU A 399 -4.53 -14.20 13.17
CA GLU A 399 -4.10 -15.29 14.04
C GLU A 399 -2.60 -15.54 13.98
N VAL A 400 -1.97 -15.45 12.81
CA VAL A 400 -0.52 -15.61 12.66
C VAL A 400 0.22 -14.50 13.40
N ILE A 401 -0.18 -13.24 13.23
CA ILE A 401 0.46 -12.12 13.95
C ILE A 401 0.19 -12.21 15.44
N HIS A 402 -1.01 -12.58 15.87
CA HIS A 402 -1.33 -12.80 17.28
C HIS A 402 -0.46 -13.90 17.89
N CYS A 403 -0.29 -15.04 17.21
CA CYS A 403 0.63 -16.10 17.65
C CYS A 403 2.09 -15.62 17.69
N CYS A 404 2.51 -14.78 16.74
CA CYS A 404 3.84 -14.19 16.74
C CYS A 404 4.04 -13.24 17.94
N ALA A 405 3.06 -12.38 18.25
CA ALA A 405 3.09 -11.51 19.41
C ALA A 405 3.20 -12.30 20.73
N ILE A 406 2.44 -13.40 20.87
CA ILE A 406 2.54 -14.31 22.03
C ILE A 406 3.94 -14.91 22.13
N ARG A 407 4.48 -15.46 21.05
CA ARG A 407 5.82 -16.06 21.02
C ARG A 407 6.93 -15.06 21.33
N SER A 408 6.73 -13.80 20.96
CA SER A 408 7.66 -12.70 21.24
C SER A 408 7.46 -12.05 22.62
N GLY A 409 6.50 -12.53 23.43
CA GLY A 409 6.27 -12.05 24.79
C GLY A 409 5.45 -10.75 24.88
N PHE A 410 4.77 -10.35 23.82
CA PHE A 410 3.93 -9.14 23.77
C PHE A 410 2.44 -9.41 24.04
N GLU A 411 2.10 -10.58 24.59
CA GLU A 411 0.69 -10.96 24.88
C GLU A 411 0.01 -10.05 25.91
N SER A 412 0.78 -9.50 26.85
CA SER A 412 0.29 -8.58 27.89
C SER A 412 0.48 -7.11 27.52
N ASP A 413 1.04 -6.81 26.34
CA ASP A 413 1.23 -5.43 25.90
C ASP A 413 -0.12 -4.81 25.53
N ILE A 414 -0.44 -3.69 26.17
CA ILE A 414 -1.76 -3.04 26.01
C ILE A 414 -1.95 -2.47 24.61
N VAL A 415 -0.89 -1.97 23.96
CA VAL A 415 -0.97 -1.39 22.62
C VAL A 415 -1.22 -2.50 21.60
N VAL A 416 -0.50 -3.62 21.72
CA VAL A 416 -0.70 -4.80 20.88
C VAL A 416 -2.11 -5.37 21.11
N SER A 417 -2.55 -5.49 22.37
CA SER A 417 -3.89 -5.98 22.72
C SER A 417 -5.00 -5.11 22.15
N CYS A 418 -4.90 -3.77 22.25
CA CYS A 418 -5.90 -2.88 21.65
C CYS A 418 -5.91 -3.01 20.10
N SER A 419 -4.75 -3.13 19.44
CA SER A 419 -4.68 -3.37 17.99
C SER A 419 -5.25 -4.72 17.57
N LEU A 420 -5.06 -5.78 18.37
CA LEU A 420 -5.67 -7.09 18.14
C LEU A 420 -7.20 -7.02 18.26
N ILE A 421 -7.73 -6.29 19.23
CA ILE A 421 -9.18 -6.06 19.40
C ILE A 421 -9.76 -5.37 18.15
N ASP A 422 -9.13 -4.32 17.60
CA ASP A 422 -9.59 -3.67 16.37
C ASP A 422 -9.50 -4.61 15.15
N ALA A 423 -8.37 -5.32 14.99
CA ALA A 423 -8.15 -6.24 13.88
C ALA A 423 -9.18 -7.37 13.85
N TYR A 424 -9.36 -8.11 14.95
CA TYR A 424 -10.35 -9.20 15.01
C TYR A 424 -11.78 -8.71 14.86
N SER A 425 -12.11 -7.52 15.39
CA SER A 425 -13.44 -6.94 15.25
C SER A 425 -13.76 -6.62 13.79
N ARG A 426 -12.79 -6.07 13.04
CA ARG A 426 -12.95 -5.79 11.61
C ARG A 426 -12.97 -7.03 10.73
N SER A 427 -12.27 -8.09 11.12
CA SER A 427 -12.38 -9.40 10.48
C SER A 427 -13.70 -10.13 10.81
N GLY A 428 -14.61 -9.54 11.61
CA GLY A 428 -15.92 -10.10 11.94
C GLY A 428 -15.93 -11.06 13.14
N HIS A 429 -14.83 -11.17 13.89
CA HIS A 429 -14.67 -12.11 15.00
C HIS A 429 -14.70 -11.44 16.37
N ILE A 430 -15.77 -10.70 16.66
CA ILE A 430 -15.95 -9.92 17.91
C ILE A 430 -15.82 -10.74 19.21
N LYS A 431 -16.12 -12.05 19.16
CA LYS A 431 -15.94 -12.96 20.30
C LYS A 431 -14.47 -13.09 20.72
N LEU A 432 -13.55 -13.17 19.75
CA LEU A 432 -12.11 -13.22 20.05
C LEU A 432 -11.64 -11.88 20.61
N SER A 433 -12.12 -10.76 20.06
CA SER A 433 -11.85 -9.42 20.60
C SER A 433 -12.27 -9.29 22.07
N SER A 434 -13.45 -9.83 22.41
CA SER A 434 -13.98 -9.82 23.79
C SER A 434 -13.12 -10.67 24.73
N GLN A 435 -12.70 -11.86 24.29
CA GLN A 435 -11.80 -12.73 25.06
C GLN A 435 -10.43 -12.09 25.30
N ILE A 436 -9.90 -11.35 24.33
CA ILE A 436 -8.64 -10.60 24.50
C ILE A 436 -8.85 -9.49 25.52
N PHE A 437 -9.93 -8.72 25.41
CA PHE A 437 -10.26 -7.65 26.36
C PHE A 437 -10.39 -8.15 27.80
N GLU A 438 -11.05 -9.30 28.02
CA GLU A 438 -11.21 -9.92 29.35
C GLU A 438 -9.88 -10.33 29.99
N ARG A 439 -8.83 -10.56 29.20
CA ARG A 439 -7.48 -10.91 29.71
C ARG A 439 -6.67 -9.69 30.12
N ILE A 440 -7.10 -8.47 29.77
CA ILE A 440 -6.40 -7.24 30.13
C ILE A 440 -6.72 -6.91 31.59
N LEU A 441 -5.69 -6.84 32.44
CA LEU A 441 -5.84 -6.55 33.87
C LEU A 441 -6.39 -5.15 34.13
N ASP A 442 -5.88 -4.14 33.41
CA ASP A 442 -6.29 -2.74 33.53
C ASP A 442 -6.47 -2.09 32.14
N PRO A 443 -7.63 -2.30 31.50
CA PRO A 443 -7.87 -1.78 30.16
C PRO A 443 -8.04 -0.26 30.17
N ASN A 444 -7.25 0.42 29.34
CA ASN A 444 -7.32 1.86 29.14
C ASN A 444 -8.52 2.27 28.25
N LEU A 445 -8.73 3.58 28.10
CA LEU A 445 -9.79 4.13 27.24
C LEU A 445 -9.78 3.55 25.82
N ILE A 446 -8.61 3.45 25.18
CA ILE A 446 -8.46 3.00 23.78
C ILE A 446 -8.97 1.57 23.60
N CYS A 447 -8.69 0.67 24.55
CA CYS A 447 -9.15 -0.71 24.49
C CYS A 447 -10.68 -0.81 24.62
N PHE A 448 -11.30 -0.03 25.51
CA PHE A 448 -12.77 0.07 25.57
C PHE A 448 -13.36 0.65 24.28
N THR A 449 -12.81 1.76 23.77
CA THR A 449 -13.27 2.39 22.53
C THR A 449 -13.18 1.43 21.34
N SER A 450 -12.09 0.66 21.24
CA SER A 450 -11.88 -0.33 20.18
C SER A 450 -12.94 -1.44 20.23
N LEU A 451 -13.25 -1.95 21.43
CA LEU A 451 -14.28 -2.98 21.59
C LEU A 451 -15.69 -2.44 21.35
N ILE A 452 -16.02 -1.25 21.85
CA ILE A 452 -17.30 -0.57 21.59
C ILE A 452 -17.49 -0.33 20.08
N THR A 453 -16.44 0.10 19.39
CA THR A 453 -16.44 0.26 17.93
C THR A 453 -16.70 -1.08 17.24
N GLY A 454 -16.05 -2.16 17.70
CA GLY A 454 -16.27 -3.50 17.19
C GLY A 454 -17.72 -3.95 17.32
N TYR A 455 -18.31 -3.79 18.51
CA TYR A 455 -19.73 -4.10 18.75
C TYR A 455 -20.67 -3.27 17.86
N ALA A 456 -20.42 -1.97 17.71
CA ALA A 456 -21.21 -1.10 16.84
C ALA A 456 -21.20 -1.57 15.37
N ARG A 457 -20.04 -1.99 14.85
CA ARG A 457 -19.89 -2.49 13.47
C ARG A 457 -20.57 -3.85 13.27
N CYS A 458 -20.57 -4.71 14.28
CA CYS A 458 -21.24 -6.01 14.23
C CYS A 458 -22.75 -5.94 14.52
N GLY A 459 -23.32 -4.75 14.68
CA GLY A 459 -24.75 -4.57 14.99
C GLY A 459 -25.14 -4.94 16.43
N MET A 460 -24.16 -5.11 17.32
CA MET A 460 -24.31 -5.49 18.73
C MET A 460 -24.35 -4.23 19.62
N GLY A 461 -25.26 -3.30 19.33
CA GLY A 461 -25.30 -1.99 19.99
C GLY A 461 -25.58 -2.04 21.50
N LYS A 462 -26.27 -3.08 21.98
CA LYS A 462 -26.57 -3.25 23.42
C LYS A 462 -25.32 -3.61 24.21
N GLU A 463 -24.55 -4.56 23.70
CA GLU A 463 -23.27 -4.99 24.24
C GLU A 463 -22.26 -3.82 24.24
N GLY A 464 -22.26 -3.01 23.16
CA GLY A 464 -21.48 -1.76 23.12
C GLY A 464 -21.86 -0.75 24.22
N LEU A 465 -23.16 -0.60 24.51
CA LEU A 465 -23.64 0.26 25.61
C LEU A 465 -23.29 -0.30 26.99
N GLU A 466 -23.29 -1.63 27.17
CA GLU A 466 -22.85 -2.27 28.41
C GLU A 466 -21.37 -2.00 28.67
N MET A 467 -20.52 -2.13 27.65
CA MET A 467 -19.10 -1.78 27.75
C MET A 467 -18.89 -0.29 28.02
N PHE A 468 -19.71 0.59 27.46
CA PHE A 468 -19.66 2.03 27.73
C PHE A 468 -20.02 2.37 29.18
N LYS A 469 -21.03 1.71 29.76
CA LYS A 469 -21.36 1.85 31.19
C LYS A 469 -20.22 1.36 32.07
N LEU A 470 -19.64 0.20 31.75
CA LEU A 470 -18.50 -0.34 32.48
C LEU A 470 -17.28 0.59 32.45
N LEU A 471 -17.01 1.24 31.30
CA LEU A 471 -15.97 2.26 31.18
C LEU A 471 -16.20 3.41 32.18
N ILE A 472 -17.43 3.91 32.29
CA ILE A 472 -17.79 4.98 33.22
C ILE A 472 -17.68 4.53 34.68
N GLU A 473 -18.13 3.30 35.00
CA GLU A 473 -18.02 2.71 36.33
C GLU A 473 -16.56 2.55 36.79
N ARG A 474 -15.64 2.30 35.85
CA ARG A 474 -14.19 2.27 36.09
C ARG A 474 -13.56 3.65 36.27
N GLY A 475 -14.33 4.73 36.17
CA GLY A 475 -13.84 6.10 36.34
C GLY A 475 -13.05 6.65 35.14
N LEU A 476 -13.04 5.93 34.01
CA LEU A 476 -12.45 6.42 32.77
C LEU A 476 -13.37 7.49 32.15
N LYS A 477 -12.78 8.51 31.53
CA LYS A 477 -13.55 9.57 30.86
C LYS A 477 -13.67 9.24 29.38
N PRO A 478 -14.88 9.00 28.84
CA PRO A 478 -15.08 8.87 27.41
C PRO A 478 -14.64 10.12 26.66
N ASP A 479 -14.05 9.90 25.49
CA ASP A 479 -13.68 10.95 24.55
C ASP A 479 -14.68 11.05 23.38
N GLN A 480 -14.39 11.97 22.47
CA GLN A 480 -15.19 12.21 21.26
C GLN A 480 -15.34 10.95 20.39
N ILE A 481 -14.31 10.10 20.28
CA ILE A 481 -14.35 8.89 19.45
C ILE A 481 -15.23 7.83 20.12
N THR A 482 -15.16 7.71 21.44
CA THR A 482 -15.98 6.78 22.23
C THR A 482 -17.46 7.09 22.09
N PHE A 483 -17.85 8.37 22.24
CA PHE A 483 -19.24 8.79 22.03
C PHE A 483 -19.72 8.51 20.61
N LEU A 484 -18.92 8.83 19.60
CA LEU A 484 -19.25 8.51 18.21
C LEU A 484 -19.52 7.01 18.00
N SER A 485 -18.68 6.16 18.59
CA SER A 485 -18.78 4.70 18.47
C SER A 485 -20.06 4.16 19.10
N VAL A 486 -20.42 4.64 20.29
CA VAL A 486 -21.68 4.27 20.96
C VAL A 486 -22.89 4.73 20.15
N LEU A 487 -22.89 5.99 19.68
CA LEU A 487 -24.01 6.53 18.89
C LEU A 487 -24.19 5.78 17.57
N THR A 488 -23.09 5.35 16.93
CA THR A 488 -23.13 4.50 15.74
C THR A 488 -23.83 3.17 16.05
N GLY A 489 -23.46 2.52 17.17
CA GLY A 489 -24.09 1.28 17.62
C GLY A 489 -25.59 1.45 17.92
N CYS A 490 -25.97 2.57 18.55
CA CYS A 490 -27.36 2.93 18.77
C CYS A 490 -28.12 3.12 17.44
N SER A 491 -27.52 3.80 16.45
CA SER A 491 -28.12 4.03 15.14
C SER A 491 -28.42 2.73 14.40
N HIS A 492 -27.44 1.84 14.32
CA HIS A 492 -27.57 0.57 13.60
C HIS A 492 -28.68 -0.35 14.16
N LEU A 493 -28.88 -0.34 15.49
CA LEU A 493 -29.88 -1.18 16.16
C LEU A 493 -31.20 -0.43 16.45
N GLY A 494 -31.27 0.88 16.16
CA GLY A 494 -32.46 1.71 16.41
C GLY A 494 -32.73 2.01 17.89
N LEU A 495 -31.71 2.08 18.74
CA LEU A 495 -31.82 2.38 20.17
C LEU A 495 -31.98 3.89 20.42
N VAL A 496 -33.15 4.44 20.08
CA VAL A 496 -33.40 5.90 20.09
C VAL A 496 -33.24 6.52 21.47
N LYS A 497 -33.81 5.91 22.51
CA LYS A 497 -33.79 6.48 23.87
C LYS A 497 -32.37 6.54 24.42
N GLU A 498 -31.63 5.45 24.25
CA GLU A 498 -30.25 5.31 24.69
C GLU A 498 -29.32 6.22 23.90
N GLY A 499 -29.52 6.35 22.57
CA GLY A 499 -28.77 7.26 21.72
C GLY A 499 -28.95 8.74 22.12
N LEU A 500 -30.21 9.18 22.31
CA LEU A 500 -30.51 10.54 22.77
C LEU A 500 -29.92 10.82 24.17
N SER A 501 -30.07 9.87 25.10
CA SER A 501 -29.48 9.99 26.44
C SER A 501 -27.95 10.09 26.39
N THR A 502 -27.30 9.33 25.51
CA THR A 502 -25.84 9.33 25.34
C THR A 502 -25.36 10.64 24.71
N PHE A 503 -26.08 11.16 23.74
CA PHE A 503 -25.78 12.44 23.09
C PHE A 503 -25.91 13.63 24.05
N GLU A 504 -26.93 13.63 24.92
CA GLU A 504 -27.06 14.67 25.95
C GLU A 504 -26.02 14.52 27.07
N LEU A 505 -25.64 13.29 27.44
CA LEU A 505 -24.56 13.03 28.38
C LEU A 505 -23.22 13.63 27.90
N MET A 506 -22.90 13.44 26.61
CA MET A 506 -21.72 14.02 25.94
C MET A 506 -21.67 15.54 26.09
N LYS A 507 -22.78 16.22 25.81
CA LYS A 507 -22.88 17.69 25.83
C LYS A 507 -22.89 18.27 27.24
N THR A 508 -23.70 17.71 28.14
CA THR A 508 -24.02 18.34 29.43
C THR A 508 -23.03 17.98 30.53
N VAL A 509 -22.69 16.70 30.66
CA VAL A 509 -21.82 16.19 31.72
C VAL A 509 -20.36 16.27 31.33
N TYR A 510 -20.02 15.78 30.13
CA TYR A 510 -18.63 15.74 29.67
C TYR A 510 -18.18 17.00 28.91
N ARG A 511 -19.13 17.89 28.55
CA ARG A 511 -18.86 19.16 27.84
C ARG A 511 -18.06 18.97 26.56
N ILE A 512 -18.30 17.87 25.86
CA ILE A 512 -17.68 17.59 24.56
C ILE A 512 -18.61 18.15 23.48
N HIS A 513 -18.09 19.04 22.65
CA HIS A 513 -18.84 19.60 21.53
C HIS A 513 -19.03 18.55 20.42
N PRO A 514 -20.28 18.25 20.01
CA PRO A 514 -20.53 17.32 18.92
C PRO A 514 -19.97 17.82 17.59
N ASP A 515 -19.26 16.95 16.86
CA ASP A 515 -18.85 17.21 15.48
C ASP A 515 -19.89 16.74 14.46
N GLN A 516 -19.63 17.00 13.18
CA GLN A 516 -20.46 16.58 12.06
C GLN A 516 -20.80 15.08 12.06
N ARG A 517 -19.89 14.21 12.49
CA ARG A 517 -20.08 12.74 12.52
C ARG A 517 -21.06 12.33 13.62
N HIS A 518 -21.04 13.01 14.76
CA HIS A 518 -22.00 12.77 15.83
C HIS A 518 -23.41 13.14 15.38
N TYR A 519 -23.57 14.30 14.75
CA TYR A 519 -24.85 14.72 14.19
C TYR A 519 -25.33 13.78 13.07
N SER A 520 -24.42 13.26 12.24
CA SER A 520 -24.73 12.23 11.24
C SER A 520 -25.36 10.99 11.87
N CYS A 521 -24.75 10.46 12.94
CA CYS A 521 -25.30 9.33 13.66
C CYS A 521 -26.69 9.62 14.25
N MET A 522 -26.92 10.84 14.77
CA MET A 522 -28.21 11.23 15.32
C MET A 522 -29.30 11.37 14.26
N VAL A 523 -28.97 11.94 13.09
CA VAL A 523 -29.90 12.08 11.96
C VAL A 523 -30.25 10.70 11.38
N ASP A 524 -29.27 9.80 11.24
CA ASP A 524 -29.51 8.41 10.81
C ASP A 524 -30.37 7.64 11.83
N LEU A 525 -30.09 7.76 13.13
CA LEU A 525 -30.86 7.12 14.21
C LEU A 525 -32.32 7.56 14.21
N LEU A 526 -32.58 8.87 14.20
CA LEU A 526 -33.93 9.44 14.19
C LEU A 526 -34.63 9.17 12.86
N GLY A 527 -33.89 9.24 11.75
CA GLY A 527 -34.38 8.95 10.40
C GLY A 527 -34.89 7.52 10.26
N ARG A 528 -34.10 6.53 10.67
CA ARG A 528 -34.49 5.12 10.70
C ARG A 528 -35.69 4.87 11.59
N ALA A 529 -35.76 5.54 12.74
CA ALA A 529 -36.88 5.44 13.68
C ALA A 529 -38.17 6.13 13.22
N GLY A 530 -38.15 6.89 12.12
CA GLY A 530 -39.30 7.62 11.61
C GLY A 530 -39.57 8.96 12.32
N LEU A 531 -38.67 9.40 13.20
CA LEU A 531 -38.74 10.66 13.94
C LEU A 531 -38.19 11.82 13.10
N LEU A 532 -38.76 11.97 11.90
CA LEU A 532 -38.19 12.83 10.84
C LEU A 532 -38.24 14.32 11.17
N LYS A 533 -39.23 14.79 11.94
CA LYS A 533 -39.32 16.19 12.36
C LYS A 533 -38.19 16.55 13.33
N GLU A 534 -37.86 15.64 14.25
CA GLU A 534 -36.77 15.82 15.21
C GLU A 534 -35.41 15.80 14.51
N ALA A 535 -35.24 14.92 13.51
CA ALA A 535 -34.06 14.89 12.66
C ALA A 535 -33.88 16.19 11.83
N GLU A 536 -34.98 16.75 11.33
CA GLU A 536 -34.97 18.03 10.61
C GLU A 536 -34.60 19.21 11.51
N GLU A 537 -35.08 19.25 12.75
CA GLU A 537 -34.73 20.31 13.71
C GLU A 537 -33.24 20.31 14.06
N LEU A 538 -32.59 19.13 14.14
CA LEU A 538 -31.13 19.06 14.29
C LEU A 538 -30.40 19.71 13.11
N LEU A 539 -30.88 19.52 11.88
CA LEU A 539 -30.24 20.09 10.68
C LEU A 539 -30.44 21.60 10.50
N LYS A 540 -31.39 22.19 11.24
CA LYS A 540 -31.58 23.65 11.27
C LYS A 540 -30.59 24.36 12.17
N LEU A 541 -29.80 23.65 12.97
CA LEU A 541 -28.76 24.25 13.81
C LEU A 541 -27.75 25.03 12.95
N PRO A 542 -27.25 26.19 13.41
CA PRO A 542 -26.36 27.06 12.63
C PRO A 542 -25.10 26.33 12.11
N GLU A 543 -24.60 25.39 12.90
CA GLU A 543 -23.38 24.60 12.64
C GLU A 543 -23.56 23.58 11.50
N LEU A 544 -24.79 23.18 11.16
CA LEU A 544 -25.10 22.07 10.24
C LEU A 544 -25.91 22.52 9.00
N LYS A 545 -26.34 23.78 8.97
CA LYS A 545 -27.22 24.34 7.94
C LYS A 545 -26.71 24.22 6.50
N GLY A 546 -25.40 23.96 6.32
CA GLY A 546 -24.74 23.81 5.02
C GLY A 546 -24.40 22.38 4.60
N ASP A 547 -24.74 21.37 5.40
CA ASP A 547 -24.24 20.00 5.19
C ASP A 547 -25.13 19.17 4.26
N SER A 548 -24.73 19.04 3.00
CA SER A 548 -25.49 18.29 1.99
C SER A 548 -25.60 16.80 2.28
N VAL A 549 -24.62 16.18 2.94
CA VAL A 549 -24.61 14.74 3.23
C VAL A 549 -25.69 14.39 4.24
N LEU A 550 -25.89 15.24 5.24
CA LEU A 550 -26.91 15.02 6.26
C LEU A 550 -28.33 15.24 5.73
N TRP A 551 -28.53 16.27 4.89
CA TRP A 551 -29.81 16.48 4.19
C TRP A 551 -30.14 15.33 3.25
N SER A 552 -29.13 14.76 2.58
CA SER A 552 -29.26 13.53 1.79
C SER A 552 -29.72 12.34 2.66
N SER A 553 -29.09 12.10 3.82
CA SER A 553 -29.48 11.02 4.73
C SER A 553 -30.93 11.16 5.23
N LEU A 554 -31.35 12.38 5.60
CA LEU A 554 -32.72 12.65 6.00
C LEU A 554 -33.72 12.41 4.85
N LEU A 555 -33.40 12.83 3.63
CA LEU A 555 -34.25 12.63 2.46
C LEU A 555 -34.46 11.13 2.15
N LEU A 556 -33.41 10.32 2.29
CA LEU A 556 -33.51 8.86 2.17
C LEU A 556 -34.44 8.27 3.23
N SER A 557 -34.32 8.73 4.48
CA SER A 557 -35.22 8.32 5.56
C SER A 557 -36.68 8.73 5.30
N CYS A 558 -36.90 9.94 4.77
CA CYS A 558 -38.23 10.41 4.37
C CYS A 558 -38.84 9.57 3.24
N ARG A 559 -38.02 9.07 2.32
CA ARG A 559 -38.42 8.15 1.24
C ARG A 559 -38.90 6.81 1.81
N ILE A 560 -38.14 6.21 2.73
CA ILE A 560 -38.49 4.94 3.39
C ILE A 560 -39.83 5.05 4.13
N HIS A 561 -40.01 6.13 4.90
CA HIS A 561 -41.22 6.36 5.70
C HIS A 561 -42.36 7.08 4.94
N ARG A 562 -42.17 7.36 3.64
CA ARG A 562 -43.12 8.08 2.77
C ARG A 562 -43.65 9.40 3.34
N ASN A 563 -42.82 10.14 4.08
CA ASN A 563 -43.20 11.40 4.70
C ASN A 563 -43.07 12.58 3.72
N LYS A 564 -44.21 13.09 3.25
CA LYS A 564 -44.27 14.20 2.29
C LYS A 564 -43.81 15.53 2.88
N GLU A 565 -44.21 15.85 4.13
CA GLU A 565 -43.97 17.16 4.74
C GLU A 565 -42.47 17.47 4.92
N VAL A 566 -41.74 16.57 5.56
CA VAL A 566 -40.30 16.74 5.84
C VAL A 566 -39.48 16.49 4.57
N GLY A 567 -39.87 15.48 3.78
CA GLY A 567 -39.13 15.11 2.57
C GLY A 567 -39.15 16.19 1.48
N ASN A 568 -40.24 16.93 1.31
CA ASN A 568 -40.28 18.08 0.38
C ASN A 568 -39.26 19.15 0.78
N ARG A 569 -39.22 19.52 2.07
CA ARG A 569 -38.26 20.50 2.60
C ARG A 569 -36.82 20.00 2.50
N ALA A 570 -36.58 18.73 2.78
CA ALA A 570 -35.26 18.11 2.67
C ALA A 570 -34.76 18.08 1.22
N ALA A 571 -35.62 17.75 0.25
CA ALA A 571 -35.29 17.78 -1.17
C ALA A 571 -34.96 19.21 -1.65
N GLU A 572 -35.74 20.21 -1.25
CA GLU A 572 -35.44 21.61 -1.57
C GLU A 572 -34.12 22.10 -0.95
N ALA A 573 -33.85 21.74 0.31
CA ALA A 573 -32.61 22.10 0.99
C ALA A 573 -31.40 21.45 0.30
N LEU A 574 -31.47 20.16 -0.04
CA LEU A 574 -30.40 19.44 -0.71
C LEU A 574 -30.09 20.03 -2.10
N MET A 575 -31.11 20.34 -2.90
CA MET A 575 -30.94 20.97 -4.22
C MET A 575 -30.36 22.39 -4.12
N LYS A 576 -30.69 23.15 -3.06
CA LYS A 576 -30.11 24.48 -2.83
C LYS A 576 -28.64 24.41 -2.40
N LEU A 577 -28.27 23.40 -1.61
CA LEU A 577 -26.90 23.21 -1.13
C LEU A 577 -25.96 22.66 -2.21
N GLN A 578 -26.46 21.80 -3.10
CA GLN A 578 -25.68 21.23 -4.19
C GLN A 578 -26.32 21.48 -5.57
N PRO A 579 -26.36 22.74 -6.03
CA PRO A 579 -27.01 23.10 -7.30
C PRO A 579 -26.31 22.53 -8.54
N ASN A 580 -25.09 22.00 -8.41
CA ASN A 580 -24.29 21.48 -9.53
C ASN A 580 -23.97 19.96 -9.38
N ASP A 581 -24.53 19.29 -8.37
CA ASP A 581 -24.31 17.86 -8.13
C ASP A 581 -25.50 17.05 -8.66
N PRO A 582 -25.33 16.25 -9.73
CA PRO A 582 -26.40 15.42 -10.28
C PRO A 582 -26.98 14.42 -9.27
N ALA A 583 -26.21 13.97 -8.28
CA ALA A 583 -26.66 13.01 -7.27
C ALA A 583 -27.81 13.55 -6.42
N ALA A 584 -27.75 14.84 -6.04
CA ALA A 584 -28.79 15.52 -5.28
C ALA A 584 -30.15 15.52 -6.00
N TYR A 585 -30.14 15.80 -7.31
CA TYR A 585 -31.37 15.81 -8.14
C TYR A 585 -31.93 14.40 -8.38
N VAL A 586 -31.07 13.38 -8.52
CA VAL A 586 -31.52 11.98 -8.58
C VAL A 586 -32.26 11.62 -7.32
N GLN A 587 -31.65 11.90 -6.17
CA GLN A 587 -32.22 11.56 -4.88
C GLN A 587 -33.55 12.29 -4.64
N ALA A 588 -33.63 13.58 -4.97
CA ALA A 588 -34.86 14.35 -4.93
C ALA A 588 -35.95 13.78 -5.84
N SER A 589 -35.63 13.47 -7.11
CA SER A 589 -36.59 12.87 -8.04
C SER A 589 -37.09 11.50 -7.58
N GLY A 590 -36.20 10.66 -7.04
CA GLY A 590 -36.55 9.35 -6.47
C GLY A 590 -37.51 9.48 -5.28
N PHE A 591 -37.32 10.48 -4.42
CA PHE A 591 -38.25 10.79 -3.34
C PHE A 591 -39.64 11.18 -3.87
N TYR A 592 -39.72 12.15 -4.80
CA TYR A 592 -41.01 12.60 -5.36
C TYR A 592 -41.76 11.48 -6.08
N SER A 593 -41.05 10.61 -6.79
CA SER A 593 -41.61 9.41 -7.42
C SER A 593 -42.23 8.46 -6.39
N ASP A 594 -41.53 8.18 -5.29
CA ASP A 594 -41.97 7.23 -4.27
C ASP A 594 -43.18 7.72 -3.44
N ILE A 595 -43.35 9.04 -3.29
CA ILE A 595 -44.52 9.65 -2.64
C ILE A 595 -45.72 9.85 -3.60
N GLY A 596 -45.57 9.43 -4.86
CA GLY A 596 -46.60 9.48 -5.90
C GLY A 596 -46.75 10.84 -6.59
N ASP A 597 -45.81 11.77 -6.41
CA ASP A 597 -45.77 13.05 -7.11
C ASP A 597 -44.90 12.94 -8.38
N VAL A 598 -45.49 12.27 -9.37
CA VAL A 598 -44.83 11.95 -10.64
C VAL A 598 -44.51 13.22 -11.44
N GLU A 599 -45.35 14.25 -11.34
CA GLU A 599 -45.17 15.52 -12.06
C GLU A 599 -43.92 16.27 -11.56
N THR A 600 -43.77 16.42 -10.25
CA THR A 600 -42.58 17.06 -9.66
C THR A 600 -41.32 16.22 -9.89
N SER A 601 -41.44 14.89 -9.83
CA SER A 601 -40.34 13.98 -10.16
C SER A 601 -39.84 14.16 -11.61
N MET A 602 -40.75 14.29 -12.58
CA MET A 602 -40.38 14.51 -13.99
C MET A 602 -39.69 15.86 -14.19
N LYS A 603 -40.25 16.95 -13.62
CA LYS A 603 -39.65 18.30 -13.69
C LYS A 603 -38.22 18.34 -13.12
N ILE A 604 -37.98 17.65 -12.01
CA ILE A 604 -36.63 17.57 -11.39
C ILE A 604 -35.65 16.75 -12.25
N ARG A 605 -36.12 15.69 -12.92
CA ARG A 605 -35.30 14.91 -13.88
C ARG A 605 -34.94 15.72 -15.11
N GLU A 606 -35.85 16.54 -15.62
CA GLU A 606 -35.60 17.48 -16.73
C GLU A 606 -34.56 18.54 -16.33
N MET A 607 -34.66 19.13 -15.13
CA MET A 607 -33.66 20.09 -14.62
C MET A 607 -32.27 19.45 -14.44
N LYS A 608 -32.19 18.19 -13.95
CA LYS A 608 -30.94 17.42 -13.88
C LYS A 608 -30.32 17.24 -15.27
N MET A 609 -31.14 16.88 -16.26
CA MET A 609 -30.71 16.64 -17.65
C MET A 609 -30.17 17.92 -18.30
N LEU A 610 -30.83 19.06 -18.07
CA LEU A 610 -30.36 20.40 -18.47
C LEU A 610 -29.01 20.77 -17.83
N MET A 611 -28.75 20.36 -16.57
CA MET A 611 -27.50 20.62 -15.87
C MET A 611 -26.35 19.69 -16.30
N LYS A 612 -26.63 18.40 -16.59
CA LYS A 612 -25.65 17.47 -17.17
C LYS A 612 -25.22 17.96 -18.56
N LEU A 613 -26.18 18.39 -19.40
CA LEU A 613 -25.91 19.06 -20.68
C LEU A 613 -25.03 20.31 -20.51
N ARG A 614 -25.29 21.16 -19.50
CA ARG A 614 -24.53 22.40 -19.29
C ARG A 614 -23.09 22.16 -18.84
N LYS A 615 -22.81 21.02 -18.21
CA LYS A 615 -21.48 20.63 -17.70
C LYS A 615 -20.65 19.89 -18.76
N GLU A 616 -21.31 19.13 -19.64
CA GLU A 616 -20.67 18.38 -20.73
C GLU A 616 -20.53 19.19 -22.02
N LEU A 617 -21.45 20.11 -22.31
CA LEU A 617 -21.39 21.03 -23.46
C LEU A 617 -21.03 22.44 -22.97
N GLY A 618 -19.74 22.68 -22.79
CA GLY A 618 -19.21 24.04 -22.81
C GLY A 618 -19.57 24.71 -24.14
N PHE A 619 -20.59 25.57 -24.12
CA PHE A 619 -21.13 26.37 -25.24
C PHE A 619 -21.76 25.59 -26.41
N MET A 620 -23.09 25.44 -26.41
CA MET A 620 -23.94 25.61 -27.61
C MET A 620 -25.43 25.60 -27.21
N LEU A 621 -26.04 26.77 -27.03
CA LEU A 621 -27.48 26.89 -26.82
C LEU A 621 -28.05 28.08 -27.62
N VAL A 622 -27.89 28.02 -28.94
CA VAL A 622 -28.53 28.97 -29.86
C VAL A 622 -29.40 28.30 -30.93
N LEU A 623 -29.53 26.96 -30.99
CA LEU A 623 -30.31 26.31 -32.06
C LEU A 623 -31.21 25.13 -31.62
N SER A 624 -31.99 25.26 -30.54
CA SER A 624 -32.95 24.20 -30.15
C SER A 624 -34.38 24.70 -29.89
N HIS A 625 -34.88 25.56 -30.77
CA HIS A 625 -36.33 25.76 -30.93
C HIS A 625 -36.76 25.31 -32.34
N ALA A 626 -36.62 24.02 -32.64
CA ALA A 626 -37.41 23.33 -33.64
C ALA A 626 -37.07 21.83 -33.62
N VAL A 627 -38.08 21.01 -33.91
CA VAL A 627 -38.06 19.55 -34.11
C VAL A 627 -38.17 18.74 -32.80
N GLY A 628 -39.40 18.34 -32.50
CA GLY A 628 -39.67 17.25 -31.56
C GLY A 628 -39.51 15.93 -32.30
N ASP A 629 -38.59 15.10 -31.85
CA ASP A 629 -38.49 13.71 -32.29
C ASP A 629 -38.02 12.79 -31.16
N ASN A 630 -38.56 11.57 -31.16
CA ASN A 630 -38.33 10.53 -30.15
C ASN A 630 -36.91 9.91 -30.19
N SER A 631 -36.00 10.34 -31.09
CA SER A 631 -34.67 9.73 -31.24
C SER A 631 -33.71 10.02 -30.07
N ILE A 632 -33.94 11.12 -29.34
CA ILE A 632 -33.06 11.60 -28.25
C ILE A 632 -33.03 10.62 -27.05
N TYR A 633 -34.13 9.90 -26.80
CA TYR A 633 -34.22 8.95 -25.69
C TYR A 633 -33.38 7.69 -25.91
N ASP A 634 -33.30 7.20 -27.15
CA ASP A 634 -32.48 6.04 -27.52
C ASP A 634 -30.97 6.37 -27.49
N GLU A 635 -30.61 7.61 -27.82
CA GLU A 635 -29.24 8.11 -27.74
C GLU A 635 -28.76 8.25 -26.29
N MET A 636 -29.64 8.67 -25.36
CA MET A 636 -29.30 8.87 -23.95
C MET A 636 -29.06 7.57 -23.16
N PHE A 637 -29.87 6.53 -23.36
CA PHE A 637 -29.68 5.21 -22.73
C PHE A 637 -28.36 4.55 -23.17
N MET A 638 -27.95 4.79 -24.41
CA MET A 638 -26.70 4.28 -24.94
C MET A 638 -25.50 4.84 -24.19
N PHE A 639 -25.49 6.15 -23.84
CA PHE A 639 -24.38 6.75 -23.08
C PHE A 639 -24.30 6.24 -21.62
N GLU A 640 -25.42 5.89 -20.98
CA GLU A 640 -25.42 5.29 -19.63
C GLU A 640 -24.81 3.88 -19.59
N GLU A 641 -25.14 2.99 -20.54
CA GLU A 641 -24.51 1.64 -20.65
C GLU A 641 -23.00 1.74 -20.93
N PHE A 642 -22.61 2.81 -21.62
CA PHE A 642 -21.24 3.17 -21.93
C PHE A 642 -20.50 3.73 -20.69
N GLU A 643 -21.16 4.43 -19.78
CA GLU A 643 -20.56 4.88 -18.50
C GLU A 643 -20.24 3.69 -17.56
N GLU A 644 -21.06 2.63 -17.53
CA GLU A 644 -20.80 1.40 -16.76
C GLU A 644 -19.57 0.60 -17.24
N LEU A 645 -19.08 0.88 -18.45
CA LEU A 645 -17.91 0.22 -19.06
C LEU A 645 -16.57 0.85 -18.65
N HIS A 646 -16.54 1.83 -17.73
CA HIS A 646 -15.30 2.44 -17.29
C HIS A 646 -14.29 1.41 -16.77
N ILE A 647 -13.02 1.66 -17.11
CA ILE A 647 -11.89 0.96 -16.51
C ILE A 647 -11.59 1.70 -15.21
N GLU A 648 -12.08 1.20 -14.07
CA GLU A 648 -11.59 1.64 -12.77
C GLU A 648 -10.06 1.44 -12.73
N GLU A 649 -9.33 2.47 -12.28
CA GLU A 649 -7.87 2.42 -12.12
C GLU A 649 -7.49 1.54 -10.92
N GLU A 650 -7.67 0.23 -11.08
CA GLU A 650 -7.06 -0.77 -10.21
C GLU A 650 -5.66 -1.06 -10.75
N PHE A 651 -4.66 -0.30 -10.30
CA PHE A 651 -3.26 -0.74 -10.36
C PHE A 651 -3.09 -1.92 -9.40
N LEU A 652 -3.55 -3.09 -9.81
CA LEU A 652 -3.19 -4.35 -9.15
C LEU A 652 -1.75 -4.66 -9.53
N GLU A 653 -0.80 -4.20 -8.70
CA GLU A 653 0.55 -4.73 -8.72
C GLU A 653 0.47 -6.24 -8.51
N ILE A 654 0.81 -7.01 -9.56
CA ILE A 654 0.96 -8.45 -9.45
C ILE A 654 2.27 -8.69 -8.68
N PRO A 655 2.24 -9.29 -7.47
CA PRO A 655 3.42 -9.51 -6.65
C PRO A 655 4.46 -10.29 -7.46
N HIS A 656 5.67 -9.75 -7.58
CA HIS A 656 6.77 -10.41 -8.28
C HIS A 656 7.52 -11.29 -7.29
N TRP A 657 7.51 -12.61 -7.49
CA TRP A 657 8.41 -13.47 -6.72
C TRP A 657 9.86 -13.29 -7.20
N THR A 658 10.79 -12.99 -6.28
CA THR A 658 12.25 -13.03 -6.50
C THR A 658 12.85 -14.16 -5.66
N SER A 659 13.98 -14.72 -6.10
CA SER A 659 14.65 -15.86 -5.44
C SER A 659 15.17 -15.56 -4.02
N GLN A 660 15.14 -14.28 -3.60
CA GLN A 660 15.66 -13.81 -2.32
C GLN A 660 14.59 -13.76 -1.21
N HIS A 661 13.31 -13.97 -1.51
CA HIS A 661 12.23 -13.86 -0.52
C HIS A 661 11.23 -15.04 -0.57
N GLY A 662 11.25 -15.89 0.46
CA GLY A 662 10.09 -16.68 0.88
C GLY A 662 10.22 -18.21 0.94
N SER A 663 9.46 -18.79 1.87
CA SER A 663 9.23 -20.22 2.17
C SER A 663 8.50 -21.01 1.05
N LYS A 664 8.71 -20.66 -0.22
CA LYS A 664 8.09 -21.35 -1.36
C LYS A 664 8.90 -22.58 -1.75
N VAL A 665 8.20 -23.64 -2.17
CA VAL A 665 8.87 -24.86 -2.61
C VAL A 665 9.30 -24.69 -4.06
N LEU A 666 10.59 -24.48 -4.27
CA LEU A 666 11.16 -24.34 -5.60
C LEU A 666 11.22 -25.70 -6.30
N VAL A 667 10.61 -25.79 -7.47
CA VAL A 667 10.60 -26.96 -8.34
C VAL A 667 11.29 -26.55 -9.65
N ASN A 668 12.61 -26.69 -9.67
CA ASN A 668 13.45 -26.36 -10.82
C ASN A 668 13.47 -27.52 -11.82
N VAL A 669 13.18 -27.25 -13.09
CA VAL A 669 13.17 -28.25 -14.17
C VAL A 669 14.51 -28.99 -14.34
N ASP A 670 15.64 -28.35 -14.06
CA ASP A 670 16.97 -28.98 -14.10
C ASP A 670 17.07 -30.13 -13.07
N GLY A 671 16.41 -29.97 -11.91
CA GLY A 671 16.35 -31.00 -10.86
C GLY A 671 15.59 -32.26 -11.28
N PHE A 672 14.85 -32.20 -12.38
CA PHE A 672 14.11 -33.32 -12.97
C PHE A 672 14.79 -33.88 -14.23
N GLY A 673 16.04 -33.48 -14.49
CA GLY A 673 16.85 -34.00 -15.58
C GLY A 673 16.71 -33.25 -16.91
N ALA A 674 16.17 -32.02 -16.90
CA ALA A 674 16.21 -31.16 -18.07
C ALA A 674 17.66 -30.74 -18.39
N VAL A 675 18.04 -30.82 -19.67
CA VAL A 675 19.40 -30.52 -20.16
C VAL A 675 19.56 -29.03 -20.42
N GLY A 676 18.56 -28.40 -21.05
CA GLY A 676 18.55 -26.95 -21.27
C GLY A 676 19.56 -26.45 -22.31
N ASP A 677 19.89 -27.26 -23.32
CA ASP A 677 20.78 -26.95 -24.45
C ASP A 677 20.06 -26.46 -25.73
N GLY A 678 18.72 -26.54 -25.75
CA GLY A 678 17.86 -26.16 -26.85
C GLY A 678 17.78 -27.19 -27.98
N ILE A 679 18.32 -28.39 -27.77
CA ILE A 679 18.43 -29.49 -28.74
C ILE A 679 17.85 -30.78 -28.17
N SER A 680 18.16 -31.08 -26.92
CA SER A 680 17.69 -32.26 -26.18
C SER A 680 16.20 -32.13 -25.84
N ASP A 681 15.44 -33.22 -25.96
CA ASP A 681 14.01 -33.24 -25.64
C ASP A 681 13.79 -33.22 -24.12
N ASP A 682 13.45 -32.05 -23.59
CA ASP A 682 13.26 -31.81 -22.16
C ASP A 682 11.81 -32.05 -21.68
N THR A 683 10.94 -32.53 -22.57
CA THR A 683 9.48 -32.61 -22.33
C THR A 683 9.13 -33.43 -21.09
N GLN A 684 9.76 -34.60 -20.89
CA GLN A 684 9.46 -35.46 -19.74
C GLN A 684 9.95 -34.88 -18.41
N ALA A 685 11.07 -34.16 -18.42
CA ALA A 685 11.56 -33.46 -17.24
C ALA A 685 10.59 -32.34 -16.82
N PHE A 686 10.07 -31.58 -17.80
CA PHE A 686 9.07 -30.55 -17.55
C PHE A 686 7.74 -31.11 -17.03
N LEU A 687 7.26 -32.22 -17.59
CA LEU A 687 6.04 -32.88 -17.10
C LEU A 687 6.21 -33.40 -15.67
N SER A 688 7.36 -34.02 -15.36
CA SER A 688 7.66 -34.52 -14.02
C SER A 688 7.80 -33.39 -13.00
N ALA A 689 8.47 -32.30 -13.37
CA ALA A 689 8.56 -31.09 -12.57
C ALA A 689 7.18 -30.45 -12.36
N TRP A 690 6.32 -30.45 -13.40
CA TRP A 690 4.97 -29.92 -13.30
C TRP A 690 4.12 -30.73 -12.34
N ASP A 691 4.12 -32.05 -12.44
CA ASP A 691 3.33 -32.91 -11.54
C ASP A 691 3.75 -32.69 -10.07
N LYS A 692 5.05 -32.47 -9.83
CA LYS A 692 5.54 -32.11 -8.50
C LYS A 692 5.09 -30.71 -8.08
N ALA A 693 5.25 -29.71 -8.92
CA ALA A 693 4.89 -28.32 -8.60
C ALA A 693 3.39 -28.16 -8.39
N CYS A 694 2.58 -28.72 -9.29
CA CYS A 694 1.13 -28.65 -9.26
C CYS A 694 0.53 -29.38 -8.05
N SER A 695 1.16 -30.45 -7.55
CA SER A 695 0.73 -31.13 -6.32
C SER A 695 1.25 -30.52 -5.01
N THR A 696 2.15 -29.52 -5.09
CA THR A 696 2.81 -28.94 -3.91
C THR A 696 2.25 -27.55 -3.59
N PRO A 697 1.73 -27.30 -2.38
CA PRO A 697 1.26 -25.97 -1.98
C PRO A 697 2.37 -24.92 -2.02
N LYS A 698 2.05 -23.70 -2.47
CA LYS A 698 3.02 -22.58 -2.58
C LYS A 698 4.28 -22.92 -3.40
N ALA A 699 4.15 -23.76 -4.43
CA ALA A 699 5.28 -24.11 -5.28
C ALA A 699 5.63 -23.00 -6.28
N VAL A 700 6.90 -22.98 -6.67
CA VAL A 700 7.41 -22.21 -7.81
C VAL A 700 7.93 -23.20 -8.84
N PHE A 701 7.23 -23.33 -9.98
CA PHE A 701 7.73 -24.05 -11.14
C PHE A 701 8.72 -23.15 -11.87
N LEU A 702 10.03 -23.47 -11.79
CA LEU A 702 11.10 -22.61 -12.28
C LEU A 702 11.71 -23.16 -13.57
N VAL A 703 11.69 -22.33 -14.62
CA VAL A 703 12.50 -22.45 -15.83
C VAL A 703 13.65 -21.44 -15.73
N PRO A 704 14.88 -21.88 -15.44
CA PRO A 704 15.97 -20.99 -15.03
C PRO A 704 16.54 -20.17 -16.20
N GLU A 705 17.09 -19.00 -15.86
CA GLU A 705 17.72 -18.07 -16.80
C GLU A 705 18.89 -18.69 -17.59
N LYS A 706 19.21 -18.10 -18.74
CA LYS A 706 20.36 -18.46 -19.61
C LYS A 706 20.35 -19.88 -20.17
N ARG A 707 19.30 -20.65 -19.93
CA ARG A 707 19.07 -22.00 -20.46
C ARG A 707 18.03 -21.99 -21.57
N ARG A 708 18.09 -22.98 -22.46
CA ARG A 708 17.15 -23.12 -23.58
C ARG A 708 16.57 -24.54 -23.58
N TYR A 709 15.27 -24.73 -23.46
CA TYR A 709 14.66 -26.04 -23.30
C TYR A 709 13.80 -26.39 -24.52
N LEU A 710 14.13 -27.47 -25.23
CA LEU A 710 13.31 -27.93 -26.35
C LEU A 710 12.17 -28.81 -25.83
N LEU A 711 10.93 -28.35 -26.02
CA LEU A 711 9.75 -29.10 -25.59
C LEU A 711 8.89 -29.49 -26.80
N LYS A 712 8.58 -30.77 -26.92
CA LYS A 712 7.49 -31.27 -27.78
C LYS A 712 6.12 -30.84 -27.21
N PRO A 713 5.01 -31.04 -27.96
CA PRO A 713 3.66 -30.82 -27.43
C PRO A 713 3.46 -31.33 -26.01
N ALA A 714 3.10 -30.42 -25.09
CA ALA A 714 2.98 -30.71 -23.66
C ALA A 714 1.69 -30.10 -23.11
N THR A 715 0.97 -30.88 -22.30
CA THR A 715 -0.23 -30.41 -21.61
C THR A 715 -0.02 -30.46 -20.10
N PHE A 716 -0.03 -29.29 -19.48
CA PHE A 716 0.08 -29.06 -18.05
C PHE A 716 -1.34 -28.94 -17.45
N LYS A 717 -1.77 -29.96 -16.71
CA LYS A 717 -3.14 -30.07 -16.20
C LYS A 717 -3.17 -29.76 -14.71
N GLY A 718 -4.14 -28.95 -14.30
CA GLY A 718 -4.58 -28.79 -12.92
C GLY A 718 -5.79 -29.70 -12.58
N PRO A 719 -6.45 -29.47 -11.42
CA PRO A 719 -6.22 -28.36 -10.49
C PRO A 719 -4.89 -28.50 -9.75
N CYS A 720 -4.22 -27.38 -9.53
CA CYS A 720 -2.99 -27.34 -8.73
C CYS A 720 -3.30 -26.89 -7.30
N ALA A 721 -2.43 -27.26 -6.37
CA ALA A 721 -2.46 -26.77 -5.00
C ALA A 721 -2.30 -25.24 -4.96
N ASP A 722 -2.92 -24.61 -3.96
CA ASP A 722 -3.06 -23.15 -3.90
C ASP A 722 -1.73 -22.39 -4.02
N LYS A 723 -1.78 -21.27 -4.76
CA LYS A 723 -0.70 -20.27 -4.93
C LYS A 723 0.53 -20.75 -5.74
N LEU A 724 0.31 -21.57 -6.77
CA LEU A 724 1.36 -21.94 -7.73
C LEU A 724 1.85 -20.72 -8.53
N ILE A 725 3.17 -20.54 -8.57
CA ILE A 725 3.83 -19.59 -9.47
C ILE A 725 4.58 -20.34 -10.55
N ILE A 726 4.44 -19.90 -11.79
CA ILE A 726 5.19 -20.39 -12.95
C ILE A 726 6.19 -19.30 -13.31
N GLN A 727 7.45 -19.51 -12.91
CA GLN A 727 8.56 -18.59 -13.15
C GLN A 727 9.31 -19.04 -14.41
N ILE A 728 9.22 -18.25 -15.48
CA ILE A 728 9.92 -18.49 -16.74
C ILE A 728 10.97 -17.40 -16.94
N ASP A 729 12.22 -17.70 -16.58
CA ASP A 729 13.37 -16.82 -16.81
C ASP A 729 14.25 -17.28 -17.98
N GLY A 730 14.20 -18.58 -18.30
CA GLY A 730 14.89 -19.18 -19.43
C GLY A 730 14.13 -19.06 -20.76
N THR A 731 14.64 -19.75 -21.78
CA THR A 731 13.98 -19.87 -23.09
C THR A 731 13.36 -21.25 -23.24
N ILE A 732 12.08 -21.32 -23.60
CA ILE A 732 11.41 -22.55 -24.03
C ILE A 732 11.27 -22.50 -25.55
N VAL A 733 11.74 -23.51 -26.26
CA VAL A 733 11.74 -23.56 -27.73
C VAL A 733 10.93 -24.75 -28.25
N ALA A 734 10.19 -24.52 -29.31
CA ALA A 734 9.44 -25.54 -30.04
C ALA A 734 10.28 -26.29 -31.09
N PRO A 735 9.94 -27.56 -31.41
CA PRO A 735 10.45 -28.23 -32.59
C PRO A 735 10.05 -27.46 -33.86
N ASP A 736 11.04 -27.16 -34.70
CA ASP A 736 10.87 -26.33 -35.90
C ASP A 736 10.32 -27.11 -37.12
N ASP A 737 10.59 -28.42 -37.21
CA ASP A 737 10.12 -29.27 -38.31
C ASP A 737 8.69 -29.78 -38.06
N PRO A 738 7.72 -29.49 -38.95
CA PRO A 738 6.36 -30.00 -38.85
C PRO A 738 6.22 -31.52 -38.70
N LYS A 739 7.19 -32.30 -39.20
CA LYS A 739 7.20 -33.77 -39.07
C LYS A 739 7.39 -34.25 -37.63
N ASN A 740 7.92 -33.41 -36.75
CA ASN A 740 8.15 -33.73 -35.35
C ASN A 740 6.89 -33.54 -34.47
N TRP A 741 5.76 -33.16 -35.08
CA TRP A 741 4.51 -32.87 -34.39
C TRP A 741 3.49 -33.99 -34.57
N ASP A 742 2.65 -34.19 -33.56
CA ASP A 742 1.59 -35.18 -33.61
C ASP A 742 0.51 -34.73 -34.61
N PRO A 743 0.27 -35.49 -35.71
CA PRO A 743 -0.76 -35.16 -36.68
C PRO A 743 -2.18 -35.24 -36.10
N GLN A 744 -2.40 -35.91 -34.96
CA GLN A 744 -3.70 -35.97 -34.30
C GLN A 744 -4.02 -34.72 -33.46
N ASN A 745 -3.02 -33.93 -33.07
CA ASN A 745 -3.20 -32.70 -32.30
C ASN A 745 -2.27 -31.57 -32.78
N PRO A 746 -2.39 -31.15 -34.06
CA PRO A 746 -1.43 -30.25 -34.68
C PRO A 746 -1.47 -28.82 -34.12
N ARG A 747 -2.55 -28.45 -33.42
CA ARG A 747 -2.77 -27.07 -32.94
C ARG A 747 -2.18 -26.79 -31.55
N SER A 748 -1.68 -27.80 -30.84
CA SER A 748 -1.34 -27.64 -29.42
C SER A 748 0.15 -27.78 -29.15
N TRP A 749 0.80 -26.71 -28.67
CA TRP A 749 2.14 -26.81 -28.08
C TRP A 749 2.11 -26.81 -26.55
N LEU A 750 2.24 -25.64 -25.90
CA LEU A 750 2.23 -25.52 -24.45
C LEU A 750 0.80 -25.19 -23.99
N ARG A 751 0.09 -26.22 -23.53
CA ARG A 751 -1.29 -26.07 -23.07
C ARG A 751 -1.36 -26.19 -21.56
N PHE A 752 -1.83 -25.14 -20.90
CA PHE A 752 -2.16 -25.13 -19.49
C PHE A 752 -3.67 -25.18 -19.32
N SER A 753 -4.18 -26.14 -18.54
CA SER A 753 -5.62 -26.33 -18.40
C SER A 753 -6.08 -26.59 -16.98
N LYS A 754 -7.30 -26.15 -16.66
CA LYS A 754 -7.92 -26.33 -15.33
C LYS A 754 -7.11 -25.69 -14.20
N LEU A 755 -6.57 -24.50 -14.45
CA LEU A 755 -5.83 -23.73 -13.45
C LEU A 755 -6.77 -22.77 -12.72
N THR A 756 -6.51 -22.55 -11.43
CA THR A 756 -7.23 -21.56 -10.62
C THR A 756 -6.23 -20.77 -9.79
N GLY A 757 -6.21 -19.44 -9.93
CA GLY A 757 -5.36 -18.57 -9.10
C GLY A 757 -3.85 -18.70 -9.36
N VAL A 758 -3.45 -19.09 -10.57
CA VAL A 758 -2.04 -19.30 -10.95
C VAL A 758 -1.44 -18.04 -11.57
N SER A 759 -0.19 -17.73 -11.20
CA SER A 759 0.57 -16.59 -11.74
C SER A 759 1.75 -17.05 -12.59
N PHE A 760 1.79 -16.62 -13.85
CA PHE A 760 2.94 -16.71 -14.74
C PHE A 760 3.74 -15.40 -14.65
N GLN A 761 5.04 -15.51 -14.44
CA GLN A 761 5.96 -14.37 -14.35
C GLN A 761 7.37 -14.74 -14.84
N GLY A 762 8.21 -13.73 -15.02
CA GLY A 762 9.59 -13.86 -15.47
C GLY A 762 9.85 -13.08 -16.76
N ALA A 763 11.13 -12.87 -17.08
CA ALA A 763 11.57 -12.18 -18.30
C ALA A 763 11.95 -13.13 -19.44
N GLY A 764 11.61 -14.42 -19.30
CA GLY A 764 11.95 -15.48 -20.23
C GLY A 764 11.18 -15.43 -21.54
N VAL A 765 11.58 -16.34 -22.44
CA VAL A 765 11.13 -16.36 -23.84
C VAL A 765 10.46 -17.69 -24.15
N ILE A 766 9.26 -17.64 -24.74
CA ILE A 766 8.60 -18.78 -25.38
C ILE A 766 8.73 -18.60 -26.90
N ASP A 767 9.57 -19.42 -27.54
CA ASP A 767 9.88 -19.34 -28.96
C ASP A 767 9.25 -20.49 -29.75
N GLY A 768 8.24 -20.16 -30.57
CA GLY A 768 7.55 -21.12 -31.40
C GLY A 768 8.34 -21.61 -32.62
N SER A 769 9.50 -21.05 -32.95
CA SER A 769 10.31 -21.52 -34.09
C SER A 769 9.52 -21.64 -35.43
N GLY A 770 8.64 -20.67 -35.71
CA GLY A 770 7.69 -20.70 -36.81
C GLY A 770 8.26 -20.62 -38.24
N GLY A 771 9.56 -20.34 -38.43
CA GLY A 771 10.15 -20.09 -39.75
C GLY A 771 9.81 -21.14 -40.83
N LYS A 772 10.10 -22.41 -40.56
CA LYS A 772 9.79 -23.53 -41.48
C LYS A 772 8.29 -23.71 -41.71
N TRP A 773 7.48 -23.49 -40.69
CA TRP A 773 6.02 -23.55 -40.78
C TRP A 773 5.48 -22.49 -41.75
N TRP A 774 5.97 -21.26 -41.61
CA TRP A 774 5.59 -20.16 -42.49
C TRP A 774 6.01 -20.40 -43.94
N ASP A 775 7.20 -20.95 -44.18
CA ASP A 775 7.70 -21.25 -45.54
C ASP A 775 6.93 -22.39 -46.22
N SER A 776 6.45 -23.35 -45.44
CA SER A 776 5.58 -24.43 -45.91
C SER A 776 4.09 -24.04 -46.00
N SER A 777 3.71 -22.83 -45.55
CA SER A 777 2.31 -22.42 -45.47
C SER A 777 1.67 -22.23 -46.85
N CYS A 778 0.45 -22.75 -47.01
CA CYS A 778 -0.36 -22.50 -48.21
C CYS A 778 -0.73 -21.02 -48.39
N LYS A 779 -0.62 -20.21 -47.33
CA LYS A 779 -0.84 -18.76 -47.37
C LYS A 779 0.33 -18.00 -48.01
N LYS A 780 1.56 -18.54 -47.95
CA LYS A 780 2.72 -18.02 -48.72
C LYS A 780 2.77 -18.59 -50.14
N ASN A 781 2.49 -19.89 -50.30
CA ASN A 781 2.46 -20.55 -51.61
C ASN A 781 1.22 -21.44 -51.73
N LYS A 782 0.25 -21.02 -52.56
CA LYS A 782 -1.04 -21.73 -52.76
C LYS A 782 -0.89 -23.17 -53.27
N SER A 783 0.28 -23.57 -53.79
CA SER A 783 0.57 -24.94 -54.21
C SER A 783 0.86 -25.88 -53.03
N ASN A 784 1.16 -25.34 -51.85
CA ASN A 784 1.39 -26.12 -50.64
C ASN A 784 0.05 -26.58 -50.03
N PRO A 785 0.00 -27.74 -49.37
CA PRO A 785 -1.19 -28.15 -48.61
C PRO A 785 -1.45 -27.17 -47.46
N CYS A 786 -2.72 -26.80 -47.25
CA CYS A 786 -3.12 -26.01 -46.09
C CYS A 786 -3.18 -26.92 -44.85
N ILE A 787 -2.11 -26.92 -44.06
CA ILE A 787 -1.98 -27.69 -42.83
C ILE A 787 -2.11 -26.73 -41.64
N GLU A 788 -2.79 -27.18 -40.58
CA GLU A 788 -2.87 -26.45 -39.32
C GLU A 788 -1.53 -26.44 -38.59
N ALA A 789 -1.26 -25.38 -37.84
CA ALA A 789 -0.01 -25.19 -37.12
C ALA A 789 -0.27 -24.94 -35.63
N PRO A 790 0.71 -25.23 -34.76
CA PRO A 790 0.50 -25.12 -33.32
C PRO A 790 0.45 -23.68 -32.81
N THR A 791 -0.36 -23.48 -31.76
CA THR A 791 -0.33 -22.28 -30.92
C THR A 791 0.76 -22.41 -29.88
N ALA A 792 1.52 -21.32 -29.63
CA ALA A 792 2.65 -21.36 -28.71
C ALA A 792 2.23 -21.55 -27.25
N LEU A 793 1.38 -20.67 -26.71
CA LEU A 793 0.87 -20.75 -25.35
C LEU A 793 -0.66 -20.76 -25.33
N THR A 794 -1.25 -21.73 -24.64
CA THR A 794 -2.72 -21.83 -24.47
C THR A 794 -3.10 -21.92 -23.01
N ILE A 795 -3.97 -21.02 -22.55
CA ILE A 795 -4.67 -21.11 -21.25
C ILE A 795 -6.11 -21.56 -21.52
N GLN A 796 -6.48 -22.74 -21.02
CA GLN A 796 -7.78 -23.36 -21.28
C GLN A 796 -8.53 -23.69 -19.99
N ALA A 797 -9.84 -23.43 -19.95
CA ALA A 797 -10.70 -23.87 -18.84
C ALA A 797 -10.17 -23.46 -17.46
N SER A 798 -9.65 -22.23 -17.36
CA SER A 798 -8.95 -21.74 -16.17
C SER A 798 -9.60 -20.46 -15.63
N SER A 799 -9.37 -20.16 -14.35
CA SER A 799 -9.88 -18.96 -13.69
C SER A 799 -8.82 -18.23 -12.87
N ALA A 800 -8.94 -16.90 -12.74
CA ALA A 800 -8.04 -16.08 -11.94
C ALA A 800 -6.55 -16.25 -12.32
N VAL A 801 -6.25 -16.37 -13.62
CA VAL A 801 -4.88 -16.53 -14.13
C VAL A 801 -4.25 -15.17 -14.36
N ARG A 802 -3.01 -15.00 -13.91
CA ARG A 802 -2.23 -13.76 -14.11
C ARG A 802 -0.99 -14.07 -14.94
N VAL A 803 -0.68 -13.25 -15.94
CA VAL A 803 0.51 -13.38 -16.79
C VAL A 803 1.23 -12.05 -16.86
N LYS A 804 2.50 -12.01 -16.43
CA LYS A 804 3.31 -10.78 -16.38
C LYS A 804 4.68 -10.97 -17.01
N GLY A 805 5.12 -10.03 -17.84
CA GLY A 805 6.53 -9.85 -18.24
C GLY A 805 7.08 -10.81 -19.30
N LEU A 806 6.33 -11.84 -19.71
CA LEU A 806 6.82 -12.85 -20.66
C LEU A 806 7.01 -12.29 -22.08
N THR A 807 7.99 -12.85 -22.80
CA THR A 807 8.13 -12.67 -24.25
C THR A 807 7.69 -13.93 -24.99
N ILE A 808 6.75 -13.81 -25.92
CA ILE A 808 6.30 -14.92 -26.79
C ILE A 808 6.64 -14.55 -28.23
N GLN A 809 7.50 -15.32 -28.89
CA GLN A 809 8.00 -14.97 -30.22
C GLN A 809 7.89 -16.12 -31.22
N ASN A 810 7.85 -15.75 -32.50
CA ASN A 810 7.92 -16.65 -33.64
C ASN A 810 6.95 -17.84 -33.53
N SER A 811 5.72 -17.62 -33.06
CA SER A 811 4.73 -18.70 -33.03
C SER A 811 4.44 -19.23 -34.43
N GLN A 812 4.25 -20.54 -34.54
CA GLN A 812 3.94 -21.20 -35.80
C GLN A 812 2.58 -20.71 -36.36
N GLN A 813 1.62 -20.49 -35.46
CA GLN A 813 0.32 -19.88 -35.73
C GLN A 813 0.04 -18.79 -34.68
N MET A 814 -0.84 -19.02 -33.70
CA MET A 814 -1.21 -18.03 -32.68
C MET A 814 -0.18 -17.99 -31.54
N HIS A 815 0.16 -16.82 -31.00
CA HIS A 815 1.14 -16.71 -29.92
C HIS A 815 0.53 -17.08 -28.56
N PHE A 816 -0.60 -16.47 -28.22
CA PHE A 816 -1.23 -16.65 -26.92
C PHE A 816 -2.75 -16.80 -27.05
N VAL A 817 -3.28 -18.00 -26.77
CA VAL A 817 -4.71 -18.29 -26.77
C VAL A 817 -5.26 -18.35 -25.34
N ILE A 818 -6.37 -17.64 -25.10
CA ILE A 818 -7.23 -17.80 -23.92
C ILE A 818 -8.56 -18.41 -24.37
N THR A 819 -8.91 -19.57 -23.82
CA THR A 819 -10.11 -20.29 -24.21
C THR A 819 -10.89 -20.85 -23.01
N ASN A 820 -12.22 -20.72 -23.03
CA ASN A 820 -13.12 -21.24 -21.98
C ASN A 820 -12.72 -20.79 -20.56
N SER A 821 -12.19 -19.58 -20.40
CA SER A 821 -11.56 -19.12 -19.15
C SER A 821 -12.22 -17.85 -18.62
N ASP A 822 -12.08 -17.60 -17.32
CA ASP A 822 -12.62 -16.40 -16.66
C ASP A 822 -11.54 -15.66 -15.86
N SER A 823 -11.65 -14.34 -15.76
CA SER A 823 -10.78 -13.54 -14.89
C SER A 823 -9.29 -13.70 -15.19
N VAL A 824 -8.91 -13.53 -16.47
CA VAL A 824 -7.51 -13.59 -16.91
C VAL A 824 -6.92 -12.18 -16.98
N ARG A 825 -5.72 -11.97 -16.43
CA ARG A 825 -4.99 -10.69 -16.44
C ARG A 825 -3.66 -10.85 -17.16
N ILE A 826 -3.42 -10.08 -18.22
CA ILE A 826 -2.17 -10.05 -18.98
C ILE A 826 -1.56 -8.66 -18.83
N LEU A 827 -0.34 -8.58 -18.33
CA LEU A 827 0.36 -7.32 -18.04
C LEU A 827 1.78 -7.35 -18.62
N ASN A 828 2.19 -6.31 -19.33
CA ASN A 828 3.57 -6.15 -19.80
C ASN A 828 4.10 -7.37 -20.59
N VAL A 829 3.25 -7.99 -21.41
CA VAL A 829 3.64 -9.12 -22.27
C VAL A 829 4.11 -8.58 -23.63
N LYS A 830 5.21 -9.14 -24.13
CA LYS A 830 5.77 -8.81 -25.44
C LYS A 830 5.53 -9.96 -26.41
N ILE A 831 4.94 -9.67 -27.56
CA ILE A 831 4.72 -10.63 -28.64
C ILE A 831 5.42 -10.14 -29.90
N SER A 832 6.19 -11.01 -30.56
CA SER A 832 6.92 -10.64 -31.78
C SER A 832 7.04 -11.79 -32.79
N ALA A 833 6.59 -11.54 -34.01
CA ALA A 833 6.90 -12.31 -35.21
C ALA A 833 7.05 -11.34 -36.42
N PRO A 834 7.69 -11.78 -37.53
CA PRO A 834 7.76 -10.97 -38.74
C PRO A 834 6.37 -10.58 -39.24
N GLY A 835 6.17 -9.36 -39.75
CA GLY A 835 4.87 -8.95 -40.33
C GLY A 835 4.41 -9.78 -41.54
N THR A 836 5.29 -10.61 -42.10
CA THR A 836 5.01 -11.55 -43.19
C THR A 836 4.71 -12.98 -42.69
N SER A 837 4.62 -13.21 -41.37
CA SER A 837 4.27 -14.52 -40.82
C SER A 837 2.77 -14.81 -41.02
N PRO A 838 2.40 -15.81 -41.83
CA PRO A 838 1.00 -16.02 -42.18
C PRO A 838 0.19 -16.57 -40.99
N ASN A 839 -1.02 -16.03 -40.80
CA ASN A 839 -2.02 -16.56 -39.86
C ASN A 839 -1.54 -16.58 -38.40
N THR A 840 -0.74 -15.57 -38.01
CA THR A 840 -0.19 -15.48 -36.67
C THR A 840 -0.89 -14.41 -35.85
N ASP A 841 -1.92 -14.79 -35.09
CA ASP A 841 -2.52 -13.87 -34.12
C ASP A 841 -1.58 -13.68 -32.91
N GLY A 842 -1.62 -12.49 -32.32
CA GLY A 842 -0.94 -12.20 -31.06
C GLY A 842 -1.66 -12.84 -29.87
N ILE A 843 -2.68 -12.14 -29.34
CA ILE A 843 -3.53 -12.64 -28.26
C ILE A 843 -4.92 -12.98 -28.82
N HIS A 844 -5.27 -14.26 -28.80
CA HIS A 844 -6.54 -14.78 -29.30
C HIS A 844 -7.46 -15.17 -28.13
N ILE A 845 -8.65 -14.57 -28.06
CA ILE A 845 -9.62 -14.78 -26.97
C ILE A 845 -10.90 -15.41 -27.51
N THR A 846 -11.25 -16.58 -26.99
CA THR A 846 -12.49 -17.29 -27.36
C THR A 846 -13.20 -17.84 -26.13
N LYS A 847 -14.55 -17.79 -26.11
CA LYS A 847 -15.37 -18.39 -25.04
C LYS A 847 -14.94 -17.98 -23.62
N SER A 848 -14.46 -16.75 -23.43
CA SER A 848 -13.81 -16.33 -22.18
C SER A 848 -14.33 -15.00 -21.67
N THR A 849 -14.40 -14.87 -20.35
CA THR A 849 -14.99 -13.70 -19.69
C THR A 849 -14.00 -12.96 -18.80
N ASN A 850 -14.21 -11.66 -18.61
CA ASN A 850 -13.43 -10.83 -17.69
C ASN A 850 -11.91 -10.86 -17.96
N VAL A 851 -11.51 -10.70 -19.22
CA VAL A 851 -10.08 -10.67 -19.62
C VAL A 851 -9.59 -9.23 -19.64
N VAL A 852 -8.46 -8.96 -18.99
CA VAL A 852 -7.78 -7.65 -19.05
C VAL A 852 -6.41 -7.82 -19.69
N ILE A 853 -6.11 -6.98 -20.69
CA ILE A 853 -4.80 -6.90 -21.34
C ILE A 853 -4.28 -5.48 -21.16
N GLN A 854 -3.10 -5.34 -20.56
CA GLN A 854 -2.56 -4.02 -20.24
C GLN A 854 -1.05 -3.94 -20.51
N ASP A 855 -0.61 -2.77 -20.98
CA ASP A 855 0.82 -2.43 -21.19
C ASP A 855 1.56 -3.42 -22.11
N CYS A 856 0.86 -3.99 -23.10
CA CYS A 856 1.41 -5.04 -23.97
C CYS A 856 1.94 -4.48 -25.29
N LYS A 857 3.04 -5.06 -25.78
CA LYS A 857 3.63 -4.76 -27.09
C LYS A 857 3.52 -5.97 -28.01
N ILE A 858 2.74 -5.85 -29.07
CA ILE A 858 2.38 -6.97 -29.93
C ILE A 858 2.72 -6.63 -31.39
N GLY A 859 3.54 -7.45 -32.04
CA GLY A 859 3.79 -7.36 -33.49
C GLY A 859 3.79 -8.74 -34.10
N THR A 860 2.94 -8.95 -35.11
CA THR A 860 2.74 -10.27 -35.75
C THR A 860 2.39 -10.09 -37.23
N GLY A 861 2.11 -11.16 -37.97
CA GLY A 861 1.61 -11.05 -39.35
C GLY A 861 0.08 -11.07 -39.50
N ASP A 862 -0.68 -11.24 -38.41
CA ASP A 862 -2.16 -11.22 -38.42
C ASP A 862 -2.67 -10.34 -37.26
N ASP A 863 -3.85 -10.62 -36.69
CA ASP A 863 -4.48 -9.79 -35.66
C ASP A 863 -3.62 -9.72 -34.37
N CYS A 864 -3.20 -8.53 -33.94
CA CYS A 864 -2.51 -8.35 -32.66
C CYS A 864 -3.35 -8.88 -31.49
N ILE A 865 -4.64 -8.54 -31.49
CA ILE A 865 -5.61 -9.07 -30.55
C ILE A 865 -6.86 -9.48 -31.33
N SER A 866 -7.25 -10.75 -31.24
CA SER A 866 -8.46 -11.28 -31.87
C SER A 866 -9.45 -11.74 -30.80
N ILE A 867 -10.66 -11.16 -30.84
CA ILE A 867 -11.76 -11.48 -29.92
C ILE A 867 -12.84 -12.20 -30.72
N VAL A 868 -13.13 -13.44 -30.36
CA VAL A 868 -14.06 -14.29 -31.11
C VAL A 868 -15.20 -14.79 -30.22
N ASN A 869 -16.05 -15.66 -30.77
CA ASN A 869 -17.32 -16.09 -30.19
C ASN A 869 -17.25 -16.51 -28.70
N GLY A 870 -18.27 -16.12 -27.94
CA GLY A 870 -18.48 -16.48 -26.54
C GLY A 870 -17.67 -15.64 -25.56
N SER A 871 -17.15 -14.49 -26.00
CA SER A 871 -16.27 -13.65 -25.18
C SER A 871 -16.97 -12.41 -24.66
N SER A 872 -16.79 -12.06 -23.39
CA SER A 872 -17.39 -10.83 -22.83
C SER A 872 -16.60 -10.21 -21.70
N GLY A 873 -16.69 -8.88 -21.54
CA GLY A 873 -15.96 -8.18 -20.47
C GLY A 873 -14.46 -8.17 -20.76
N ILE A 874 -14.10 -7.81 -21.98
CA ILE A 874 -12.71 -7.73 -22.44
C ILE A 874 -12.25 -6.28 -22.32
N LYS A 875 -11.27 -6.01 -21.48
CA LYS A 875 -10.72 -4.66 -21.27
C LYS A 875 -9.27 -4.62 -21.74
N MET A 876 -8.92 -3.62 -22.52
CA MET A 876 -7.58 -3.43 -23.09
C MET A 876 -7.13 -2.00 -22.78
N LYS A 877 -5.92 -1.84 -22.22
CA LYS A 877 -5.36 -0.51 -21.92
C LYS A 877 -3.87 -0.43 -22.29
N ASN A 878 -3.43 0.70 -22.86
CA ASN A 878 -2.03 0.94 -23.22
C ASN A 878 -1.45 -0.15 -24.16
N ILE A 879 -2.07 -0.35 -25.31
CA ILE A 879 -1.66 -1.38 -26.27
C ILE A 879 -0.78 -0.79 -27.38
N TYR A 880 0.40 -1.35 -27.60
CA TYR A 880 1.17 -1.13 -28.83
C TYR A 880 0.96 -2.30 -29.78
N CYS A 881 0.46 -2.04 -30.98
CA CYS A 881 0.21 -3.06 -31.98
C CYS A 881 0.83 -2.68 -33.33
N GLY A 882 1.67 -3.57 -33.86
CA GLY A 882 2.33 -3.37 -35.15
C GLY A 882 3.66 -4.09 -35.27
N PRO A 883 4.01 -4.64 -36.46
CA PRO A 883 3.21 -4.71 -37.69
C PRO A 883 2.11 -5.79 -37.61
N GLY A 884 1.33 -5.98 -38.69
CA GLY A 884 0.32 -7.05 -38.82
C GLY A 884 -1.09 -6.54 -39.13
N HIS A 885 -2.10 -7.17 -38.57
CA HIS A 885 -3.45 -6.62 -38.41
C HIS A 885 -3.63 -6.06 -37.00
N GLY A 886 -4.52 -5.09 -36.86
CA GLY A 886 -4.78 -4.41 -35.60
C GLY A 886 -5.56 -5.24 -34.59
N ILE A 887 -6.61 -4.66 -34.03
CA ILE A 887 -7.47 -5.30 -33.03
C ILE A 887 -8.79 -5.67 -33.71
N SER A 888 -9.08 -6.97 -33.75
CA SER A 888 -10.21 -7.52 -34.49
C SER A 888 -11.20 -8.24 -33.57
N ILE A 889 -12.48 -7.91 -33.67
CA ILE A 889 -13.58 -8.74 -33.20
C ILE A 889 -14.09 -9.53 -34.40
N GLY A 890 -13.99 -10.86 -34.41
CA GLY A 890 -14.46 -11.53 -35.62
C GLY A 890 -14.27 -13.02 -35.82
N SER A 891 -14.42 -13.39 -37.09
CA SER A 891 -14.74 -14.75 -37.56
C SER A 891 -16.05 -15.29 -36.96
N LEU A 892 -16.96 -14.38 -36.59
CA LEU A 892 -18.26 -14.69 -36.01
C LEU A 892 -19.23 -15.13 -37.12
N GLY A 893 -20.09 -16.10 -36.83
CA GLY A 893 -21.11 -16.54 -37.78
C GLY A 893 -20.65 -17.54 -38.83
N LYS A 894 -19.36 -17.95 -38.82
CA LYS A 894 -18.82 -18.95 -39.76
C LYS A 894 -19.66 -20.23 -39.71
N ASP A 895 -19.92 -20.83 -40.87
CA ASP A 895 -20.75 -22.04 -41.01
C ASP A 895 -22.15 -21.91 -40.38
N ASN A 896 -22.77 -20.72 -40.51
CA ASN A 896 -24.08 -20.38 -39.94
C ASN A 896 -24.15 -20.53 -38.40
N SER A 897 -23.02 -20.39 -37.72
CA SER A 897 -22.95 -20.47 -36.26
C SER A 897 -23.48 -19.22 -35.55
N THR A 898 -23.77 -19.34 -34.26
CA THR A 898 -24.09 -18.18 -33.40
C THR A 898 -22.82 -17.55 -32.87
N GLY A 899 -22.63 -16.25 -33.13
CA GLY A 899 -21.54 -15.42 -32.63
C GLY A 899 -22.02 -14.42 -31.58
N ILE A 900 -21.47 -14.47 -30.37
CA ILE A 900 -21.79 -13.51 -29.29
C ILE A 900 -20.49 -12.90 -28.75
N VAL A 901 -20.39 -11.58 -28.82
CA VAL A 901 -19.34 -10.78 -28.17
C VAL A 901 -19.95 -9.52 -27.55
N THR A 902 -19.62 -9.21 -26.29
CA THR A 902 -20.15 -8.01 -25.64
C THR A 902 -19.24 -7.42 -24.56
N LYS A 903 -19.41 -6.14 -24.24
CA LYS A 903 -18.63 -5.43 -23.21
C LYS A 903 -17.13 -5.48 -23.51
N VAL A 904 -16.75 -4.93 -24.67
CA VAL A 904 -15.35 -4.83 -25.10
C VAL A 904 -14.92 -3.37 -25.02
N VAL A 905 -13.83 -3.09 -24.31
CA VAL A 905 -13.30 -1.74 -24.14
C VAL A 905 -11.83 -1.73 -24.49
N LEU A 906 -11.42 -0.84 -25.39
CA LEU A 906 -10.04 -0.48 -25.63
C LEU A 906 -9.85 0.99 -25.25
N ASP A 907 -8.89 1.27 -24.36
CA ASP A 907 -8.52 2.61 -23.96
C ASP A 907 -7.02 2.83 -24.12
N ASN A 908 -6.62 3.82 -24.91
CA ASN A 908 -5.23 4.15 -25.20
C ASN A 908 -4.48 3.03 -25.97
N ALA A 909 -4.38 3.19 -27.29
CA ALA A 909 -3.60 2.28 -28.13
C ALA A 909 -2.83 3.03 -29.22
N LEU A 910 -1.64 2.52 -29.56
CA LEU A 910 -0.88 2.93 -30.74
C LEU A 910 -0.85 1.77 -31.73
N LEU A 911 -1.54 1.95 -32.85
CA LEU A 911 -1.53 1.02 -33.97
C LEU A 911 -0.58 1.58 -35.05
N LYS A 912 0.45 0.82 -35.42
CA LYS A 912 1.49 1.30 -36.36
C LYS A 912 1.82 0.27 -37.42
N GLU A 913 1.87 0.69 -38.68
CA GLU A 913 2.25 -0.17 -39.82
C GLU A 913 1.41 -1.45 -39.93
N THR A 914 0.14 -1.40 -39.48
CA THR A 914 -0.80 -2.50 -39.63
C THR A 914 -1.63 -2.34 -40.91
N THR A 915 -2.12 -3.45 -41.47
CA THR A 915 -3.06 -3.41 -42.60
C THR A 915 -4.45 -2.98 -42.13
N ASN A 916 -4.92 -3.49 -40.99
CA ASN A 916 -6.20 -3.10 -40.40
C ASN A 916 -5.98 -2.43 -39.05
N GLY A 917 -6.82 -1.48 -38.67
CA GLY A 917 -6.82 -0.85 -37.35
C GLY A 917 -7.80 -1.54 -36.41
N LEU A 918 -8.96 -0.95 -36.20
CA LEU A 918 -10.05 -1.48 -35.39
C LEU A 918 -11.08 -2.14 -36.30
N ARG A 919 -11.24 -3.46 -36.18
CA ARG A 919 -12.03 -4.25 -37.13
C ARG A 919 -13.10 -5.08 -36.44
N ILE A 920 -14.32 -5.10 -36.99
CA ILE A 920 -15.37 -6.07 -36.67
C ILE A 920 -15.70 -6.85 -37.94
N LYS A 921 -15.49 -8.17 -37.96
CA LYS A 921 -15.71 -9.03 -39.14
C LYS A 921 -16.65 -10.20 -38.85
N THR A 922 -17.70 -10.36 -39.65
CA THR A 922 -18.69 -11.45 -39.47
C THR A 922 -19.08 -12.08 -40.80
N TRP A 923 -19.45 -13.36 -40.77
CA TRP A 923 -19.89 -14.12 -41.93
C TRP A 923 -21.39 -13.97 -42.17
N GLN A 924 -21.78 -13.82 -43.44
CA GLN A 924 -23.16 -14.00 -43.87
C GLN A 924 -23.64 -15.42 -43.56
N GLY A 925 -24.87 -15.56 -43.08
CA GLY A 925 -25.50 -16.80 -42.63
C GLY A 925 -25.51 -16.97 -41.10
N GLY A 926 -24.65 -16.24 -40.39
CA GLY A 926 -24.54 -16.30 -38.93
C GLY A 926 -25.75 -15.74 -38.16
N SER A 927 -25.74 -15.94 -36.84
CA SER A 927 -26.72 -15.39 -35.90
C SER A 927 -26.04 -14.90 -34.61
N GLY A 928 -26.76 -14.21 -33.72
CA GLY A 928 -26.21 -13.66 -32.47
C GLY A 928 -25.91 -12.17 -32.59
N TYR A 929 -25.01 -11.64 -31.75
CA TYR A 929 -24.74 -10.20 -31.70
C TYR A 929 -23.31 -9.82 -31.27
N VAL A 930 -22.87 -8.66 -31.74
CA VAL A 930 -21.76 -7.86 -31.21
C VAL A 930 -22.35 -6.54 -30.69
N ARG A 931 -22.23 -6.28 -29.38
CA ARG A 931 -22.76 -5.04 -28.79
C ARG A 931 -21.99 -4.54 -27.58
N ALA A 932 -22.16 -3.26 -27.26
CA ALA A 932 -21.48 -2.59 -26.15
C ALA A 932 -19.96 -2.67 -26.31
N VAL A 933 -19.48 -2.14 -27.44
CA VAL A 933 -18.05 -2.08 -27.79
C VAL A 933 -17.61 -0.63 -27.82
N ARG A 934 -16.55 -0.29 -27.09
CA ARG A 934 -15.94 1.03 -27.12
C ARG A 934 -14.46 0.93 -27.48
N PHE A 935 -14.06 1.63 -28.53
CA PHE A 935 -12.68 1.92 -28.83
C PHE A 935 -12.42 3.41 -28.59
N GLN A 936 -11.54 3.73 -27.65
CA GLN A 936 -11.23 5.12 -27.28
C GLN A 936 -9.73 5.40 -27.22
N ASN A 937 -9.35 6.66 -27.51
CA ASN A 937 -7.98 7.17 -27.41
C ASN A 937 -6.99 6.35 -28.25
N VAL A 938 -7.31 6.13 -29.53
CA VAL A 938 -6.48 5.31 -30.43
C VAL A 938 -5.70 6.20 -31.38
N ARG A 939 -4.38 6.05 -31.40
CA ARG A 939 -3.51 6.68 -32.40
C ARG A 939 -3.16 5.67 -33.48
N VAL A 940 -3.32 6.06 -34.74
CA VAL A 940 -2.98 5.24 -35.90
C VAL A 940 -1.84 5.86 -36.70
N GLU A 941 -0.88 5.05 -37.12
CA GLU A 941 0.26 5.51 -37.93
C GLU A 941 0.43 4.59 -39.14
N ASN A 942 0.21 5.12 -40.34
CA ASN A 942 0.46 4.45 -41.61
C ASN A 942 -0.33 3.13 -41.76
N ILE A 943 -1.63 3.17 -41.43
CA ILE A 943 -2.52 2.00 -41.46
C ILE A 943 -3.32 1.96 -42.75
N ALA A 944 -3.54 0.78 -43.36
CA ALA A 944 -4.34 0.73 -44.59
C ALA A 944 -5.83 0.95 -44.32
N ASN A 945 -6.44 0.26 -43.36
CA ASN A 945 -7.86 0.41 -43.04
C ASN A 945 -8.07 0.69 -41.54
N PRO A 946 -8.06 1.97 -41.11
CA PRO A 946 -8.13 2.35 -39.69
C PRO A 946 -9.37 1.85 -38.94
N ILE A 947 -10.58 2.00 -39.50
CA ILE A 947 -11.85 1.57 -38.87
C ILE A 947 -12.65 0.76 -39.87
N ILE A 948 -13.01 -0.48 -39.49
CA ILE A 948 -13.77 -1.39 -40.36
C ILE A 948 -14.87 -2.12 -39.58
N ILE A 949 -16.07 -2.14 -40.13
CA ILE A 949 -17.11 -3.13 -39.85
C ILE A 949 -17.44 -3.82 -41.17
N ASP A 950 -17.31 -5.14 -41.23
CA ASP A 950 -17.56 -5.94 -42.42
C ASP A 950 -18.39 -7.19 -42.07
N GLN A 951 -19.68 -7.18 -42.44
CA GLN A 951 -20.56 -8.34 -42.31
C GLN A 951 -20.54 -9.26 -43.54
N PHE A 952 -19.76 -8.94 -44.57
CA PHE A 952 -19.60 -9.76 -45.78
C PHE A 952 -18.27 -10.52 -45.82
N TYR A 953 -17.60 -10.62 -44.68
CA TYR A 953 -16.31 -11.28 -44.56
C TYR A 953 -16.36 -12.72 -45.09
N CYS A 954 -15.40 -13.07 -45.95
CA CYS A 954 -15.32 -14.35 -46.63
C CYS A 954 -13.86 -14.77 -46.85
N ASP A 955 -13.35 -15.75 -46.08
CA ASP A 955 -11.98 -16.28 -46.20
C ASP A 955 -11.80 -17.35 -47.30
N SER A 956 -12.81 -17.52 -48.17
CA SER A 956 -12.89 -18.57 -49.18
C SER A 956 -12.41 -18.09 -50.55
N PRO A 957 -11.64 -18.91 -51.30
CA PRO A 957 -11.22 -18.60 -52.67
C PRO A 957 -12.39 -18.57 -53.68
N LYS A 958 -13.57 -19.05 -53.28
CA LYS A 958 -14.83 -18.88 -54.02
C LYS A 958 -15.66 -17.82 -53.31
N SER A 959 -16.25 -16.90 -54.06
CA SER A 959 -17.17 -15.89 -53.54
C SER A 959 -18.23 -16.55 -52.65
N CYS A 960 -18.30 -16.11 -51.39
CA CYS A 960 -19.33 -16.55 -50.47
C CYS A 960 -20.68 -16.06 -50.96
N ARG A 961 -21.71 -16.93 -50.88
CA ARG A 961 -23.06 -16.52 -51.24
C ARG A 961 -23.58 -15.53 -50.20
N ASN A 962 -24.16 -14.42 -50.64
CA ASN A 962 -24.95 -13.56 -49.76
C ASN A 962 -26.12 -14.37 -49.19
N GLN A 963 -26.33 -14.25 -47.88
CA GLN A 963 -27.39 -14.94 -47.15
C GLN A 963 -28.28 -13.91 -46.45
N THR A 964 -29.46 -14.31 -46.00
CA THR A 964 -30.44 -13.40 -45.38
C THR A 964 -30.30 -13.26 -43.87
N SER A 965 -29.25 -13.84 -43.27
CA SER A 965 -28.94 -13.74 -41.85
C SER A 965 -27.50 -13.30 -41.67
N ALA A 966 -27.22 -12.58 -40.59
CA ALA A 966 -25.88 -12.19 -40.18
C ALA A 966 -25.85 -12.00 -38.65
N VAL A 967 -24.65 -11.88 -38.08
CA VAL A 967 -24.49 -11.51 -36.68
C VAL A 967 -24.84 -10.03 -36.52
N GLU A 968 -25.78 -9.70 -35.64
CA GLU A 968 -26.22 -8.33 -35.40
C GLU A 968 -25.08 -7.48 -34.82
N ILE A 969 -24.86 -6.27 -35.35
CA ILE A 969 -23.84 -5.35 -34.84
C ILE A 969 -24.52 -4.07 -34.40
N SER A 970 -24.44 -3.76 -33.11
CA SER A 970 -25.10 -2.59 -32.52
C SER A 970 -24.27 -1.97 -31.40
N GLN A 971 -24.53 -0.70 -31.06
CA GLN A 971 -23.93 -0.03 -29.90
C GLN A 971 -22.39 -0.07 -29.94
N ILE A 972 -21.82 0.46 -31.02
CA ILE A 972 -20.37 0.50 -31.26
C ILE A 972 -19.92 1.96 -31.19
N MET A 973 -18.98 2.28 -30.31
CA MET A 973 -18.45 3.63 -30.13
C MET A 973 -16.97 3.68 -30.51
N PHE A 974 -16.64 4.64 -31.37
CA PHE A 974 -15.28 5.04 -31.70
C PHE A 974 -15.07 6.47 -31.19
N GLN A 975 -14.08 6.68 -30.33
CA GLN A 975 -13.86 7.97 -29.65
C GLN A 975 -12.39 8.38 -29.65
N ASN A 976 -12.08 9.65 -29.93
CA ASN A 976 -10.73 10.21 -29.89
C ASN A 976 -9.73 9.36 -30.70
N ILE A 977 -10.04 9.10 -31.97
CA ILE A 977 -9.19 8.30 -32.86
C ILE A 977 -8.54 9.21 -33.87
N SER A 978 -7.20 9.20 -33.95
CA SER A 978 -6.50 10.10 -34.86
C SER A 978 -5.24 9.51 -35.48
N GLY A 979 -4.89 9.98 -36.68
CA GLY A 979 -3.64 9.66 -37.33
C GLY A 979 -3.74 9.41 -38.83
N THR A 980 -2.81 8.64 -39.39
CA THR A 980 -2.64 8.52 -40.85
C THR A 980 -3.11 7.20 -41.45
N THR A 981 -3.75 7.28 -42.62
CA THR A 981 -4.20 6.14 -43.43
C THR A 981 -3.46 5.99 -44.77
N LYS A 982 -3.39 4.77 -45.32
CA LYS A 982 -2.88 4.49 -46.68
C LYS A 982 -4.00 4.39 -47.72
N SER A 983 -5.20 3.91 -47.34
CA SER A 983 -6.34 3.77 -48.24
C SER A 983 -7.06 5.12 -48.41
N ALA A 984 -7.85 5.25 -49.49
CA ALA A 984 -8.81 6.35 -49.60
C ALA A 984 -9.94 6.17 -48.56
N GLU A 985 -10.51 4.97 -48.46
CA GLU A 985 -11.54 4.61 -47.47
C GLU A 985 -10.92 4.41 -46.07
N ALA A 986 -10.82 5.49 -45.29
CA ALA A 986 -10.28 5.43 -43.93
C ALA A 986 -11.24 4.76 -42.94
N MET A 987 -12.55 4.89 -43.20
CA MET A 987 -13.63 4.27 -42.42
C MET A 987 -14.55 3.48 -43.34
N LYS A 988 -14.79 2.21 -43.03
CA LYS A 988 -15.64 1.32 -43.84
C LYS A 988 -16.68 0.58 -42.99
N PHE A 989 -17.96 0.80 -43.26
CA PHE A 989 -19.08 0.15 -42.58
C PHE A 989 -19.92 -0.62 -43.60
N ALA A 990 -19.53 -1.86 -43.90
CA ALA A 990 -20.21 -2.75 -44.84
C ALA A 990 -21.11 -3.74 -44.11
N CYS A 991 -22.40 -3.41 -44.01
CA CYS A 991 -23.39 -4.20 -43.28
C CYS A 991 -24.46 -4.79 -44.20
N SER A 992 -25.11 -5.87 -43.78
CA SER A 992 -26.14 -6.60 -44.52
C SER A 992 -27.45 -5.81 -44.55
N ASP A 993 -28.09 -5.75 -45.71
CA ASP A 993 -29.41 -5.12 -45.86
C ASP A 993 -30.50 -5.84 -45.04
N THR A 994 -30.29 -7.13 -44.77
CA THR A 994 -31.21 -7.96 -43.99
C THR A 994 -30.99 -7.86 -42.48
N VAL A 995 -29.76 -7.53 -42.05
CA VAL A 995 -29.39 -7.33 -40.64
C VAL A 995 -28.47 -6.10 -40.53
N PRO A 996 -29.02 -4.88 -40.72
CA PRO A 996 -28.23 -3.64 -40.73
C PRO A 996 -27.47 -3.41 -39.43
N CYS A 997 -26.31 -2.76 -39.52
CA CYS A 997 -25.63 -2.25 -38.33
C CYS A 997 -26.35 -1.00 -37.81
N ASN A 998 -26.52 -0.89 -36.50
CA ASN A 998 -27.21 0.26 -35.90
C ASN A 998 -26.46 0.83 -34.69
N LYS A 999 -26.80 2.06 -34.30
CA LYS A 999 -26.24 2.72 -33.11
C LYS A 999 -24.69 2.75 -33.14
N ILE A 1000 -24.12 3.08 -34.31
CA ILE A 1000 -22.69 3.36 -34.44
C ILE A 1000 -22.46 4.84 -34.05
N VAL A 1001 -21.51 5.08 -33.15
CA VAL A 1001 -21.22 6.41 -32.62
C VAL A 1001 -19.77 6.79 -32.92
N LEU A 1002 -19.57 7.93 -33.57
CA LEU A 1002 -18.26 8.50 -33.86
C LEU A 1002 -18.05 9.78 -33.05
N SER A 1003 -16.94 9.89 -32.34
CA SER A 1003 -16.61 11.09 -31.56
C SER A 1003 -15.14 11.47 -31.70
N ASN A 1004 -14.86 12.71 -32.10
CA ASN A 1004 -13.49 13.23 -32.24
C ASN A 1004 -12.58 12.29 -33.07
N ILE A 1005 -12.99 12.01 -34.30
CA ILE A 1005 -12.24 11.20 -35.27
C ILE A 1005 -11.46 12.14 -36.21
N ASN A 1006 -10.17 11.89 -36.39
CA ASN A 1006 -9.34 12.63 -37.34
C ASN A 1006 -8.37 11.70 -38.08
N LEU A 1007 -8.79 11.21 -39.24
CA LEU A 1007 -8.05 10.27 -40.07
C LEU A 1007 -7.81 10.89 -41.45
N GLU A 1008 -6.55 10.93 -41.88
CA GLU A 1008 -6.19 11.51 -43.17
C GLU A 1008 -5.05 10.74 -43.83
N LYS A 1009 -4.95 10.80 -45.16
CA LYS A 1009 -3.75 10.40 -45.89
C LYS A 1009 -2.67 11.48 -45.80
N GLU A 1010 -1.46 11.16 -46.23
CA GLU A 1010 -0.36 12.16 -46.34
C GLU A 1010 -0.71 13.34 -47.26
N ASP A 1011 -1.60 13.14 -48.23
CA ASP A 1011 -2.10 14.20 -49.14
C ASP A 1011 -3.32 14.96 -48.59
N GLY A 1012 -3.77 14.65 -47.37
CA GLY A 1012 -4.92 15.26 -46.71
C GLY A 1012 -6.28 14.73 -47.17
N THR A 1013 -6.33 13.69 -48.00
CA THR A 1013 -7.60 13.07 -48.44
C THR A 1013 -7.97 11.86 -47.60
N ALA A 1014 -9.26 11.64 -47.36
CA ALA A 1014 -9.82 10.42 -46.77
C ALA A 1014 -11.33 10.38 -47.00
N GLU A 1015 -11.91 9.18 -47.06
CA GLU A 1015 -13.33 8.94 -47.32
C GLU A 1015 -13.92 7.93 -46.35
N THR A 1016 -15.25 7.98 -46.20
CA THR A 1016 -16.05 7.03 -45.41
C THR A 1016 -16.99 6.27 -46.33
N TYR A 1017 -17.01 4.95 -46.22
CA TYR A 1017 -17.98 4.08 -46.89
C TYR A 1017 -19.01 3.54 -45.89
N CYS A 1018 -20.30 3.64 -46.22
CA CYS A 1018 -21.39 3.02 -45.45
C CYS A 1018 -22.31 2.20 -46.38
N ASN A 1019 -22.67 0.98 -45.98
CA ASN A 1019 -23.74 0.18 -46.57
C ASN A 1019 -24.61 -0.39 -45.44
N SER A 1020 -25.90 -0.09 -45.44
CA SER A 1020 -26.86 -0.59 -44.45
C SER A 1020 -26.40 -0.43 -43.00
N ALA A 1021 -25.85 0.75 -42.68
CA ALA A 1021 -25.33 1.11 -41.37
C ALA A 1021 -25.92 2.44 -40.90
N THR A 1022 -26.37 2.51 -39.65
CA THR A 1022 -26.97 3.72 -39.06
C THR A 1022 -26.26 4.15 -37.78
N GLY A 1023 -26.12 5.47 -37.61
CA GLY A 1023 -25.36 6.05 -36.52
C GLY A 1023 -25.27 7.57 -36.58
N PHE A 1024 -24.47 8.16 -35.70
CA PHE A 1024 -24.19 9.59 -35.70
C PHE A 1024 -22.77 9.91 -35.26
N GLY A 1025 -22.28 11.06 -35.72
CA GLY A 1025 -21.01 11.64 -35.30
C GLY A 1025 -21.23 12.91 -34.46
N PHE A 1026 -20.39 13.13 -33.45
CA PHE A 1026 -20.37 14.40 -32.71
C PHE A 1026 -18.94 14.85 -32.40
N GLY A 1027 -18.71 16.16 -32.30
CA GLY A 1027 -17.37 16.73 -32.26
C GLY A 1027 -16.73 16.78 -33.66
N TYR A 1028 -15.40 16.78 -33.72
CA TYR A 1028 -14.69 16.80 -35.01
C TYR A 1028 -14.63 15.38 -35.59
N VAL A 1029 -15.24 15.15 -36.76
CA VAL A 1029 -15.22 13.85 -37.45
C VAL A 1029 -14.70 14.06 -38.88
N HIS A 1030 -13.47 13.61 -39.12
CA HIS A 1030 -12.80 13.63 -40.41
C HIS A 1030 -12.20 12.24 -40.70
N PRO A 1031 -12.48 11.63 -41.87
CA PRO A 1031 -13.38 12.11 -42.93
C PRO A 1031 -14.86 12.15 -42.50
N SER A 1032 -15.69 12.91 -43.22
CA SER A 1032 -17.12 13.01 -42.90
C SER A 1032 -17.80 11.65 -43.02
N ALA A 1033 -18.76 11.37 -42.12
CA ALA A 1033 -19.50 10.12 -42.06
C ALA A 1033 -21.03 10.33 -42.21
N ASP A 1034 -21.42 11.28 -43.04
CA ASP A 1034 -22.83 11.65 -43.29
C ASP A 1034 -23.67 10.46 -43.76
N CYS A 1035 -23.05 9.46 -44.40
CA CYS A 1035 -23.70 8.22 -44.82
C CYS A 1035 -24.26 7.35 -43.68
N LEU A 1036 -23.96 7.66 -42.42
CA LEU A 1036 -24.57 6.99 -41.25
C LEU A 1036 -25.94 7.59 -40.86
N GLN A 1037 -26.28 8.79 -41.35
CA GLN A 1037 -27.54 9.49 -41.01
C GLN A 1037 -28.67 9.23 -42.00
N SER A 1038 -28.37 8.75 -43.21
CA SER A 1038 -29.38 8.45 -44.23
C SER A 1038 -29.98 7.06 -44.02
N SER A 1039 -31.19 6.99 -43.45
CA SER A 1039 -32.03 5.81 -43.62
C SER A 1039 -32.56 5.79 -45.05
N ASP A 1040 -31.94 5.03 -45.95
CA ASP A 1040 -32.54 4.73 -47.26
C ASP A 1040 -33.78 3.84 -47.07
N LYS A 1041 -34.90 4.48 -46.71
CA LYS A 1041 -36.26 3.99 -46.90
C LYS A 1041 -37.21 5.18 -47.06
N ASP A 1042 -37.19 5.81 -48.23
CA ASP A 1042 -38.38 6.51 -48.74
C ASP A 1042 -38.53 6.29 -50.25
N THR A 1043 -39.44 5.38 -50.58
CA THR A 1043 -40.09 5.28 -51.88
C THR A 1043 -41.18 6.35 -51.97
N HIS A 1044 -40.97 7.43 -52.75
CA HIS A 1044 -41.84 7.89 -53.85
C HIS A 1044 -41.62 9.36 -54.24
N SER A 1045 -41.45 9.55 -55.56
CA SER A 1045 -41.82 10.71 -56.41
C SER A 1045 -41.44 12.12 -55.97
N ASP A 1046 -40.51 12.76 -56.71
CA ASP A 1046 -40.97 13.69 -57.75
C ASP A 1046 -39.92 13.97 -58.83
N GLN A 1047 -40.45 14.28 -60.01
CA GLN A 1047 -39.74 14.51 -61.25
C GLN A 1047 -39.04 15.87 -61.27
N THR A 1048 -37.81 15.93 -61.78
CA THR A 1048 -37.46 16.76 -62.96
C THR A 1048 -36.05 16.42 -63.48
N GLU A 1049 -36.00 16.38 -64.81
CA GLU A 1049 -34.88 16.08 -65.71
C GLU A 1049 -33.68 17.02 -65.47
N ASP A 1050 -32.42 16.60 -65.62
CA ASP A 1050 -31.83 16.46 -66.95
C ASP A 1050 -30.64 15.48 -67.06
N VAL A 1051 -30.52 14.98 -68.29
CA VAL A 1051 -29.85 13.77 -68.76
C VAL A 1051 -28.34 13.93 -68.96
N LYS A 1052 -27.55 12.90 -68.62
CA LYS A 1052 -26.58 12.31 -69.56
C LYS A 1052 -26.23 10.84 -69.27
N ILE A 1053 -26.58 10.04 -70.26
CA ILE A 1053 -26.47 8.60 -70.43
C ILE A 1053 -25.00 8.15 -70.53
N LEU A 1054 -24.65 7.06 -69.83
CA LEU A 1054 -23.78 5.98 -70.34
C LEU A 1054 -24.18 4.64 -69.70
N ARG A 1055 -24.14 3.61 -70.54
CA ARG A 1055 -24.67 2.23 -70.38
C ARG A 1055 -23.85 1.36 -69.39
N PRO A 1056 -24.38 0.19 -68.97
CA PRO A 1056 -23.92 -0.52 -67.79
C PRO A 1056 -22.67 -1.37 -68.05
N SER A 1057 -21.68 -1.30 -67.16
CA SER A 1057 -20.76 -2.42 -66.92
C SER A 1057 -21.29 -3.23 -65.74
N GLN A 1058 -21.49 -4.52 -65.97
CA GLN A 1058 -21.50 -5.51 -64.90
C GLN A 1058 -20.10 -5.51 -64.30
N ASP A 1059 -19.93 -4.88 -63.15
CA ASP A 1059 -18.80 -5.14 -62.28
C ASP A 1059 -19.40 -5.60 -60.94
N ASP A 1060 -19.42 -6.93 -60.77
CA ASP A 1060 -19.53 -7.57 -59.46
C ASP A 1060 -18.53 -6.88 -58.51
N PRO A 1061 -18.87 -6.67 -57.22
CA PRO A 1061 -17.91 -6.13 -56.27
C PRO A 1061 -16.69 -7.04 -56.23
N ILE A 1062 -15.57 -6.54 -56.75
CA ILE A 1062 -14.28 -7.21 -56.71
C ILE A 1062 -13.85 -7.27 -55.25
N HIS A 1063 -13.95 -8.48 -54.68
CA HIS A 1063 -13.40 -8.85 -53.38
C HIS A 1063 -11.90 -8.56 -53.33
N THR A 1064 -11.50 -7.54 -52.59
CA THR A 1064 -10.09 -7.23 -52.31
C THR A 1064 -9.62 -7.92 -51.03
N GLU A 1065 -9.58 -9.26 -51.04
CA GLU A 1065 -8.78 -10.04 -50.10
C GLU A 1065 -8.06 -11.17 -50.86
N LEU A 1066 -7.07 -10.81 -51.68
CA LEU A 1066 -5.98 -11.70 -52.09
C LEU A 1066 -4.65 -10.98 -52.17
#